data_AF-A0AAN9GZA0-F1
#
_entry.id   AF-A0AAN9GZA0-F1
#
_cell.length_a   1.000
_cell.length_b   1.000
_cell.length_c   1.000
_cell.angle_alpha   90.00
_cell.angle_beta   90.00
_cell.angle_gamma   90.00
#
_symmetry.space_group_name_H-M   'P 1'
#
loop_
_entity.id
_entity.type
_entity.pdbx_description
1 polymer ?
#
loop_
_entity_poly.entity_id
_entity_poly.type
_entity_poly.pdbx_seq_one_letter_code
_entity_poly.pdbx_strand_id
1 'polypeptide(L)'
;MEHIRMPKVENVWLVDRSSSRRTQVGTLYLTATHTIFVGKGSENRNELWVLHSLVCNVVKHKASQSGYPLLIHCKNFQVIQFIIPQESDCHDVYISLSRLSRPEKYEELYCFSFNPNAEREHSWDFLDMKAEYSRMGLPNKQWHVTPINREYRVCDTYPSDLFVPKSVTLPVIVGSSKFRSRGRFPTLSYYCKENHATICRSSQPLSGFSARCLEDEQMLQAIMKSNPGSRFMYVVDTRPKLNAMANRAAGKGYENEDNYCNIKFQFIGIENIHVMRNSLQKLIEVSALRSPTMREFLLGLENSDWLRHIKSIMEAGIFISKAVAEEGVSVLVHCSDGWDRTAQVCSVASVLLDPYYRTLKGLMVLIEKDWVSFGHKFSHRCGHLDGEAKEVSPVIDQFLECVWQFMDQFPCSFEYNEKFLISIHNHVYSCNYGNFICNSQKERKELCIKEKTHSIWPHLWEDKLDFMNPLYKADQSQNQGLLRPSTAPFCFKYWRRLYNRFDRELHPRQSEMDCLMTIKEETQQLEEELDVYEQKLAVLGKERAKTLYMQKGLLDVKHQMLWSLPLDASLVNSPQDYIGGFIGAAPNVFTLQQGERESTELSLFGDKPKSDADNSDQESGVADFSSHSSGEESLPSEDSVKDPDSDETGPNRA
;
A
#
# COMPACT_ATOMS: atom_id res chain seq x y z
N MET A 1 13.96 2.98 33.72
CA MET A 1 13.63 1.70 34.38
C MET A 1 12.52 1.84 35.43
N GLU A 2 12.20 3.03 35.93
CA GLU A 2 11.31 3.26 37.09
C GLU A 2 9.88 2.68 36.99
N HIS A 3 9.39 2.38 35.78
CA HIS A 3 8.07 1.78 35.57
C HIS A 3 8.09 0.24 35.44
N ILE A 4 9.27 -0.39 35.46
CA ILE A 4 9.42 -1.85 35.37
C ILE A 4 9.46 -2.42 36.79
N ARG A 5 8.37 -3.08 37.19
CA ARG A 5 8.29 -3.76 38.49
C ARG A 5 8.93 -5.15 38.48
N MET A 6 8.80 -5.85 37.36
CA MET A 6 9.33 -7.21 37.18
C MET A 6 10.11 -7.29 35.86
N PRO A 7 11.45 -7.14 35.87
CA PRO A 7 12.25 -7.08 34.64
C PRO A 7 12.52 -8.44 34.01
N LYS A 8 12.31 -9.54 34.74
CA LYS A 8 12.55 -10.92 34.28
C LYS A 8 11.61 -11.88 35.00
N VAL A 9 10.95 -12.76 34.24
CA VAL A 9 10.13 -13.88 34.76
C VAL A 9 10.54 -15.17 34.07
N GLU A 10 10.87 -16.20 34.85
CA GLU A 10 11.26 -17.52 34.31
C GLU A 10 10.09 -18.48 34.20
N ASN A 11 10.24 -19.47 33.30
CA ASN A 11 9.28 -20.56 33.07
C ASN A 11 7.90 -20.08 32.60
N VAL A 12 7.85 -18.90 31.97
CA VAL A 12 6.69 -18.38 31.24
C VAL A 12 6.45 -19.25 30.01
N TRP A 13 5.19 -19.56 29.71
CA TRP A 13 4.82 -20.31 28.51
C TRP A 13 4.29 -19.33 27.45
N LEU A 14 4.92 -19.28 26.28
CA LEU A 14 4.35 -18.65 25.09
C LEU A 14 3.39 -19.64 24.43
N VAL A 15 2.15 -19.23 24.19
CA VAL A 15 1.09 -20.05 23.59
C VAL A 15 0.92 -19.66 22.12
N ASP A 16 1.13 -20.62 21.21
CA ASP A 16 0.77 -20.46 19.80
C ASP A 16 -0.76 -20.49 19.66
N ARG A 17 -1.33 -19.42 19.07
CA ARG A 17 -2.77 -19.24 18.83
C ARG A 17 -3.34 -20.36 17.94
N SER A 18 -2.58 -20.81 16.95
CA SER A 18 -3.00 -21.86 16.02
C SER A 18 -3.04 -23.22 16.72
N SER A 19 -1.94 -23.61 17.38
CA SER A 19 -1.78 -24.95 17.94
C SER A 19 -1.28 -24.94 19.38
N SER A 20 -2.11 -25.39 20.32
CA SER A 20 -1.72 -25.61 21.72
C SER A 20 -0.66 -26.69 21.92
N ARG A 21 -0.27 -27.42 20.86
CA ARG A 21 0.87 -28.35 20.84
C ARG A 21 2.23 -27.66 20.61
N ARG A 22 2.25 -26.36 20.33
CA ARG A 22 3.45 -25.53 20.14
C ARG A 22 3.68 -24.53 21.28
N THR A 23 3.25 -24.86 22.49
CA THR A 23 3.59 -24.09 23.69
C THR A 23 5.10 -24.15 23.95
N GLN A 24 5.76 -23.00 23.99
CA GLN A 24 7.19 -22.92 24.29
C GLN A 24 7.41 -22.37 25.70
N VAL A 25 8.16 -23.09 26.52
CA VAL A 25 8.59 -22.61 27.84
C VAL A 25 9.85 -21.77 27.67
N GLY A 26 9.94 -20.62 28.34
CA GLY A 26 11.05 -19.69 28.19
C GLY A 26 11.24 -18.77 29.39
N THR A 27 11.96 -17.69 29.14
CA THR A 27 12.12 -16.56 30.07
C THR A 27 11.61 -15.30 29.39
N LEU A 28 10.72 -14.58 30.09
CA LEU A 28 10.22 -13.27 29.67
C LEU A 28 11.09 -12.18 30.31
N TYR A 29 11.48 -11.19 29.52
CA TYR A 29 12.25 -10.02 29.94
C TYR A 29 11.48 -8.75 29.56
N LEU A 30 11.46 -7.77 30.47
CA LEU A 30 10.90 -6.44 30.24
C LEU A 30 12.02 -5.42 30.29
N THR A 31 12.20 -4.70 29.18
CA THR A 31 13.08 -3.53 29.10
C THR A 31 12.25 -2.25 29.14
N ALA A 32 12.83 -1.08 28.87
CA ALA A 32 12.02 0.13 28.70
C ALA A 32 11.18 0.10 27.41
N THR A 33 11.72 -0.48 26.34
CA THR A 33 11.21 -0.31 24.96
C THR A 33 10.63 -1.59 24.36
N HIS A 34 11.08 -2.75 24.85
CA HIS A 34 10.69 -4.08 24.37
C HIS A 34 10.30 -5.03 25.49
N THR A 35 9.29 -5.85 25.21
CA THR A 35 9.09 -7.17 25.82
C THR A 35 9.84 -8.19 24.98
N ILE A 36 10.67 -9.03 25.61
CA ILE A 36 11.49 -10.03 24.93
C ILE A 36 11.24 -11.39 25.59
N PHE A 37 10.81 -12.38 24.82
CA PHE A 37 10.68 -13.76 25.27
C PHE A 37 11.76 -14.63 24.62
N VAL A 38 12.51 -15.38 25.43
CA VAL A 38 13.58 -16.28 24.97
C VAL A 38 13.21 -17.72 25.34
N GLY A 39 12.97 -18.57 24.34
CA GLY A 39 12.58 -19.96 24.53
C GLY A 39 13.72 -20.86 25.03
N LYS A 40 13.42 -21.82 25.92
CA LYS A 40 14.36 -22.86 26.36
C LYS A 40 14.37 -23.98 25.31
N GLY A 41 15.48 -24.10 24.56
CA GLY A 41 15.70 -25.11 23.51
C GLY A 41 17.16 -25.14 23.04
N SER A 42 17.63 -26.27 22.51
CA SER A 42 19.06 -26.53 22.26
C SER A 42 19.58 -26.17 20.86
N GLU A 43 18.74 -26.24 19.82
CA GLU A 43 19.21 -26.19 18.42
C GLU A 43 18.83 -24.90 17.68
N ASN A 44 17.86 -24.13 18.19
CA ASN A 44 17.61 -22.76 17.76
C ASN A 44 16.98 -21.96 18.92
N ARG A 45 17.52 -20.76 19.19
CA ARG A 45 16.92 -19.82 20.14
C ARG A 45 15.76 -19.10 19.46
N ASN A 46 14.55 -19.63 19.62
CA ASN A 46 13.35 -18.87 19.28
C ASN A 46 13.25 -17.68 20.26
N GLU A 47 13.46 -16.48 19.74
CA GLU A 47 13.23 -15.23 20.45
C GLU A 47 12.04 -14.49 19.84
N LEU A 48 11.23 -13.86 20.70
CA LEU A 48 10.09 -13.03 20.31
C LEU A 48 10.28 -11.65 20.94
N TRP A 49 10.49 -10.65 20.08
CA TRP A 49 10.73 -9.26 20.45
C TRP A 49 9.48 -8.42 20.11
N VAL A 50 8.98 -7.64 21.06
CA VAL A 50 7.75 -6.85 20.92
C VAL A 50 8.00 -5.42 21.43
N LEU A 51 7.98 -4.44 20.54
CA LEU A 51 8.04 -3.02 20.92
C LEU A 51 6.80 -2.62 21.71
N HIS A 52 6.98 -1.90 22.83
CA HIS A 52 5.86 -1.45 23.66
C HIS A 52 4.95 -0.43 22.93
N SER A 53 5.50 0.36 22.01
CA SER A 53 4.75 1.24 21.10
C SER A 53 3.81 0.50 20.14
N LEU A 54 4.10 -0.77 19.80
CA LEU A 54 3.21 -1.62 19.00
C LEU A 54 2.04 -2.18 19.83
N VAL A 55 2.13 -2.24 21.15
CA VAL A 55 1.05 -2.75 22.01
C VAL A 55 -0.09 -1.73 22.04
N CYS A 56 -1.33 -2.20 21.85
CA CYS A 56 -2.54 -1.38 22.00
C CYS A 56 -3.36 -1.76 23.25
N ASN A 57 -3.29 -3.02 23.71
CA ASN A 57 -4.01 -3.47 24.90
C ASN A 57 -3.28 -4.65 25.55
N VAL A 58 -3.37 -4.74 26.89
CA VAL A 58 -2.85 -5.83 27.70
C VAL A 58 -3.98 -6.35 28.58
N VAL A 59 -4.25 -7.65 28.54
CA VAL A 59 -5.41 -8.26 29.21
C VAL A 59 -4.95 -9.40 30.13
N LYS A 60 -5.06 -9.22 31.45
CA LYS A 60 -4.92 -10.30 32.42
C LYS A 60 -6.24 -11.08 32.51
N HIS A 61 -6.20 -12.39 32.28
CA HIS A 61 -7.36 -13.27 32.48
C HIS A 61 -7.36 -13.90 33.89
N LYS A 62 -8.46 -14.58 34.22
CA LYS A 62 -8.58 -15.42 35.43
C LYS A 62 -7.54 -16.54 35.39
N ALA A 63 -7.12 -17.00 36.57
CA ALA A 63 -6.19 -18.11 36.72
C ALA A 63 -6.67 -19.37 35.97
N SER A 64 -5.73 -20.07 35.34
CA SER A 64 -5.93 -21.37 34.68
C SER A 64 -5.20 -22.47 35.43
N GLN A 65 -5.45 -23.73 35.08
CA GLN A 65 -4.75 -24.88 35.67
C GLN A 65 -3.22 -24.86 35.44
N SER A 66 -2.73 -24.06 34.48
CA SER A 66 -1.30 -23.93 34.14
C SER A 66 -0.67 -22.60 34.58
N GLY A 67 -1.40 -21.77 35.34
CA GLY A 67 -0.96 -20.43 35.76
C GLY A 67 -1.84 -19.31 35.19
N TYR A 68 -1.31 -18.10 35.16
CA TYR A 68 -2.05 -16.86 34.92
C TYR A 68 -1.90 -16.39 33.47
N PRO A 69 -2.97 -16.38 32.64
CA PRO A 69 -2.86 -15.97 31.25
C PRO A 69 -2.83 -14.43 31.11
N LEU A 70 -1.88 -13.96 30.31
CA LEU A 70 -1.70 -12.55 29.95
C LEU A 70 -1.69 -12.44 28.43
N LEU A 71 -2.67 -11.73 27.86
CA LEU A 71 -2.74 -11.44 26.43
C LEU A 71 -2.19 -10.05 26.14
N ILE A 72 -1.43 -9.92 25.07
CA ILE A 72 -0.93 -8.66 24.52
C ILE A 72 -1.49 -8.55 23.10
N HIS A 73 -2.29 -7.51 22.86
CA HIS A 73 -2.78 -7.15 21.53
C HIS A 73 -1.92 -6.03 20.98
N CYS A 74 -1.54 -6.14 19.70
CA CYS A 74 -0.68 -5.18 19.02
C CYS A 74 -1.41 -4.51 17.85
N LYS A 75 -1.08 -3.24 17.60
CA LYS A 75 -1.56 -2.38 16.50
C LYS A 75 -1.29 -2.98 15.11
N ASN A 76 -0.29 -3.85 15.01
CA ASN A 76 0.06 -4.59 13.80
C ASN A 76 -0.66 -5.95 13.65
N PHE A 77 -1.79 -6.13 14.35
CA PHE A 77 -2.64 -7.32 14.41
C PHE A 77 -2.02 -8.57 15.07
N GLN A 78 -0.87 -8.43 15.74
CA GLN A 78 -0.33 -9.53 16.56
C GLN A 78 -1.17 -9.70 17.83
N VAL A 79 -1.51 -10.95 18.16
CA VAL A 79 -2.05 -11.34 19.46
C VAL A 79 -1.09 -12.36 20.07
N ILE A 80 -0.57 -12.04 21.24
CA ILE A 80 0.46 -12.84 21.93
C ILE A 80 -0.11 -13.26 23.27
N GLN A 81 -0.12 -14.56 23.57
CA GLN A 81 -0.57 -15.09 24.84
C GLN A 81 0.60 -15.71 25.61
N PHE A 82 0.87 -15.15 26.79
CA PHE A 82 1.74 -15.76 27.79
C PHE A 82 0.90 -16.42 28.88
N ILE A 83 1.43 -17.49 29.49
CA ILE A 83 0.97 -18.01 30.78
C ILE A 83 2.13 -17.85 31.77
N ILE A 84 1.90 -17.07 32.82
CA ILE A 84 2.89 -16.75 33.84
C ILE A 84 2.62 -17.59 35.10
N PRO A 85 3.61 -18.28 35.70
CA PRO A 85 3.34 -19.22 36.79
C PRO A 85 2.76 -18.58 38.07
N GLN A 86 3.18 -17.37 38.45
CA GLN A 86 2.78 -16.71 39.71
C GLN A 86 1.88 -15.49 39.49
N GLU A 87 0.96 -15.25 40.44
CA GLU A 87 0.02 -14.12 40.40
C GLU A 87 0.75 -12.76 40.48
N SER A 88 1.74 -12.66 41.38
CA SER A 88 2.60 -11.49 41.60
C SER A 88 3.26 -11.07 40.30
N ASP A 89 4.02 -11.99 39.72
CA ASP A 89 4.82 -11.80 38.52
C ASP A 89 3.89 -11.41 37.36
N CYS A 90 2.73 -12.07 37.23
CA CYS A 90 1.72 -11.73 36.23
C CYS A 90 1.14 -10.32 36.42
N HIS A 91 0.92 -9.89 37.67
CA HIS A 91 0.35 -8.59 37.99
C HIS A 91 1.37 -7.45 37.79
N ASP A 92 2.63 -7.65 38.19
CA ASP A 92 3.69 -6.66 38.03
C ASP A 92 4.16 -6.55 36.57
N VAL A 93 4.17 -7.65 35.81
CA VAL A 93 4.31 -7.61 34.34
C VAL A 93 3.14 -6.84 33.72
N TYR A 94 1.89 -7.15 34.08
CA TYR A 94 0.70 -6.45 33.58
C TYR A 94 0.76 -4.93 33.83
N ILE A 95 1.12 -4.49 35.04
CA ILE A 95 1.25 -3.07 35.37
C ILE A 95 2.39 -2.42 34.58
N SER A 96 3.55 -3.08 34.51
CA SER A 96 4.72 -2.55 33.78
C SER A 96 4.37 -2.32 32.30
N LEU A 97 3.77 -3.32 31.64
CA LEU A 97 3.37 -3.19 30.24
C LEU A 97 2.28 -2.14 30.04
N SER A 98 1.31 -2.04 30.95
CA SER A 98 0.19 -1.09 30.85
C SER A 98 0.63 0.39 30.86
N ARG A 99 1.74 0.75 31.53
CA ARG A 99 2.33 2.11 31.43
C ARG A 99 3.33 2.24 30.28
N LEU A 100 4.13 1.20 30.00
CA LEU A 100 5.15 1.26 28.95
C LEU A 100 4.54 1.26 27.53
N SER A 101 3.33 0.73 27.34
CA SER A 101 2.58 0.83 26.08
C SER A 101 1.76 2.12 25.93
N ARG A 102 1.72 2.97 26.97
CA ARG A 102 0.97 4.23 27.01
C ARG A 102 1.93 5.39 27.34
N PRO A 103 2.77 5.82 26.38
CA PRO A 103 3.68 6.95 26.57
C PRO A 103 2.88 8.26 26.58
N GLU A 104 3.19 9.15 27.52
CA GLU A 104 2.47 10.42 27.68
C GLU A 104 3.07 11.54 26.80
N LYS A 105 4.33 11.39 26.38
CA LYS A 105 5.13 12.41 25.68
C LYS A 105 5.89 11.81 24.51
N TYR A 106 6.20 12.62 23.50
CA TYR A 106 6.96 12.17 22.33
C TYR A 106 8.35 11.64 22.70
N GLU A 107 9.01 12.25 23.68
CA GLU A 107 10.33 11.84 24.18
C GLU A 107 10.36 10.45 24.85
N GLU A 108 9.20 9.88 25.18
CA GLU A 108 9.08 8.49 25.68
C GLU A 108 9.05 7.46 24.52
N LEU A 109 8.92 7.90 23.26
CA LEU A 109 8.86 7.01 22.08
C LEU A 109 10.23 6.47 21.69
N TYR A 110 10.24 5.23 21.20
CA TYR A 110 11.48 4.50 20.94
C TYR A 110 12.44 5.24 20.01
N CYS A 111 11.94 5.88 18.94
CA CYS A 111 12.70 6.65 17.97
C CYS A 111 13.63 7.76 18.52
N PHE A 112 13.39 8.27 19.75
CA PHE A 112 14.28 9.23 20.41
C PHE A 112 15.45 8.57 21.15
N SER A 113 15.32 7.28 21.48
CA SER A 113 16.35 6.44 22.09
C SER A 113 17.02 5.47 21.11
N PHE A 114 16.41 5.25 19.94
CA PHE A 114 16.95 4.44 18.86
C PHE A 114 18.14 5.16 18.22
N ASN A 115 19.30 4.53 18.27
CA ASN A 115 20.56 5.09 17.79
C ASN A 115 21.39 4.02 17.05
N PRO A 116 21.00 3.65 15.81
CA PRO A 116 21.88 2.90 14.92
C PRO A 116 23.17 3.67 14.65
N ASN A 117 24.23 2.97 14.25
CA ASN A 117 25.58 3.54 14.06
C ASN A 117 25.73 4.44 12.81
N ALA A 118 24.64 5.04 12.32
CA ALA A 118 24.58 5.86 11.12
C ALA A 118 24.29 7.33 11.45
N GLU A 119 24.74 8.26 10.61
CA GLU A 119 24.53 9.70 10.83
C GLU A 119 23.07 10.10 10.60
N ARG A 120 22.51 10.91 11.52
CA ARG A 120 21.09 11.27 11.53
C ARG A 120 20.68 12.17 10.36
N GLU A 121 21.41 13.26 10.16
CA GLU A 121 21.03 14.31 9.20
C GLU A 121 20.95 13.75 7.77
N HIS A 122 21.99 13.03 7.34
CA HIS A 122 22.04 12.35 6.04
C HIS A 122 20.86 11.37 5.80
N SER A 123 20.26 10.79 6.84
CA SER A 123 19.09 9.91 6.68
C SER A 123 17.83 10.64 6.20
N TRP A 124 17.73 11.94 6.47
CA TRP A 124 16.52 12.74 6.24
C TRP A 124 16.48 13.49 4.91
N ASP A 125 17.58 13.49 4.17
CA ASP A 125 17.70 14.16 2.87
C ASP A 125 17.67 13.16 1.70
N PHE A 126 17.43 11.88 1.99
CA PHE A 126 17.21 10.81 0.99
C PHE A 126 16.04 11.10 0.03
N LEU A 127 15.04 11.89 0.45
CA LEU A 127 13.90 12.31 -0.38
C LEU A 127 13.88 13.85 -0.49
N ASP A 128 14.19 14.38 -1.68
CA ASP A 128 13.99 15.81 -1.96
C ASP A 128 12.57 16.07 -2.47
N MET A 129 11.77 16.75 -1.64
CA MET A 129 10.41 17.16 -2.01
C MET A 129 10.38 18.25 -3.09
N LYS A 130 11.48 18.99 -3.32
CA LYS A 130 11.59 19.99 -4.39
C LYS A 130 11.81 19.32 -5.75
N ALA A 131 12.60 18.25 -5.81
CA ALA A 131 12.72 17.40 -6.97
C ALA A 131 11.37 16.81 -7.41
N GLU A 132 10.48 16.48 -6.46
CA GLU A 132 9.13 15.98 -6.80
C GLU A 132 8.26 17.02 -7.51
N TYR A 133 8.19 18.26 -7.02
CA TYR A 133 7.49 19.33 -7.74
C TYR A 133 8.19 19.65 -9.08
N SER A 134 9.52 19.58 -9.13
CA SER A 134 10.30 19.76 -10.37
C SER A 134 10.01 18.67 -11.42
N ARG A 135 9.82 17.42 -10.98
CA ARG A 135 9.44 16.25 -11.81
C ARG A 135 8.08 16.47 -12.47
N MET A 136 7.09 16.95 -11.71
CA MET A 136 5.78 17.39 -12.23
C MET A 136 5.86 18.65 -13.14
N GLY A 137 7.02 19.28 -13.28
CA GLY A 137 7.19 20.48 -14.10
C GLY A 137 6.68 21.76 -13.42
N LEU A 138 6.94 21.92 -12.12
CA LEU A 138 6.56 23.05 -11.29
C LEU A 138 7.81 23.69 -10.64
N PRO A 139 7.86 25.03 -10.45
CA PRO A 139 6.89 26.03 -10.90
C PRO A 139 6.92 26.23 -12.44
N ASN A 140 5.84 26.78 -13.00
CA ASN A 140 5.70 27.00 -14.44
C ASN A 140 4.98 28.33 -14.77
N LYS A 141 4.38 28.44 -15.96
CA LYS A 141 3.68 29.67 -16.37
C LYS A 141 2.39 29.90 -15.58
N GLN A 142 1.69 28.83 -15.19
CA GLN A 142 0.40 28.87 -14.53
C GLN A 142 0.47 28.69 -13.01
N TRP A 143 1.46 27.95 -12.49
CA TRP A 143 1.58 27.59 -11.07
C TRP A 143 2.91 28.02 -10.46
N HIS A 144 2.88 28.48 -9.21
CA HIS A 144 4.08 28.90 -8.47
C HIS A 144 4.04 28.48 -7.00
N VAL A 145 5.21 28.40 -6.37
CA VAL A 145 5.33 28.25 -4.92
C VAL A 145 5.09 29.60 -4.23
N THR A 146 4.25 29.61 -3.20
CA THR A 146 4.00 30.79 -2.35
C THR A 146 4.74 30.64 -1.02
N PRO A 147 5.53 31.65 -0.58
CA PRO A 147 6.27 31.61 0.68
C PRO A 147 5.39 31.87 1.91
N ILE A 148 4.09 32.08 1.72
CA ILE A 148 3.13 32.58 2.73
C ILE A 148 3.08 31.72 4.00
N ASN A 149 3.32 30.40 3.88
CA ASN A 149 3.17 29.46 5.00
C ASN A 149 4.52 28.97 5.57
N ARG A 150 5.65 29.60 5.23
CA ARG A 150 6.99 29.19 5.70
C ARG A 150 7.18 29.21 7.22
N GLU A 151 6.38 30.04 7.89
CA GLU A 151 6.28 30.15 9.35
C GLU A 151 4.95 29.60 9.88
N TYR A 152 4.21 28.83 9.07
CA TYR A 152 2.95 28.18 9.42
C TYR A 152 1.83 29.12 9.92
N ARG A 153 1.93 30.43 9.62
CA ARG A 153 1.02 31.49 10.08
C ARG A 153 -0.37 31.47 9.42
N VAL A 154 -0.53 30.78 8.28
CA VAL A 154 -1.79 30.73 7.52
C VAL A 154 -2.50 29.40 7.69
N CYS A 155 -1.74 28.30 7.76
CA CYS A 155 -2.22 26.99 8.17
C CYS A 155 -1.09 26.20 8.85
N ASP A 156 -1.30 25.84 10.10
CA ASP A 156 -0.38 25.08 10.94
C ASP A 156 -0.22 23.61 10.55
N THR A 157 -1.26 23.05 9.94
CA THR A 157 -1.33 21.65 9.48
C THR A 157 -0.98 21.46 8.00
N TYR A 158 -0.52 22.51 7.30
CA TYR A 158 -0.02 22.44 5.92
C TYR A 158 1.52 22.55 5.87
N PRO A 159 2.15 22.13 4.76
CA PRO A 159 3.58 22.33 4.57
C PRO A 159 3.95 23.81 4.46
N SER A 160 5.24 24.08 4.63
CA SER A 160 5.84 25.42 4.64
C SER A 160 5.93 26.06 3.25
N ASP A 161 6.25 25.29 2.22
CA ASP A 161 6.14 25.68 0.81
C ASP A 161 4.84 25.07 0.22
N LEU A 162 4.01 25.90 -0.42
CA LEU A 162 2.71 25.54 -1.00
C LEU A 162 2.60 26.02 -2.44
N PHE A 163 1.85 25.33 -3.30
CA PHE A 163 1.68 25.71 -4.71
C PHE A 163 0.27 26.23 -5.01
N VAL A 164 0.21 27.40 -5.66
CA VAL A 164 -1.04 28.11 -6.05
C VAL A 164 -0.94 28.69 -7.47
N PRO A 165 -2.07 28.95 -8.16
CA PRO A 165 -2.05 29.60 -9.46
C PRO A 165 -1.39 30.98 -9.42
N LYS A 166 -0.64 31.33 -10.47
CA LYS A 166 0.14 32.58 -10.58
C LYS A 166 -0.73 33.85 -10.63
N SER A 167 -2.02 33.71 -10.87
CA SER A 167 -3.03 34.77 -10.83
C SER A 167 -3.58 35.04 -9.42
N VAL A 168 -3.32 34.17 -8.44
CA VAL A 168 -3.76 34.34 -7.04
C VAL A 168 -2.87 35.36 -6.34
N THR A 169 -3.49 36.35 -5.70
CA THR A 169 -2.80 37.40 -4.93
C THR A 169 -2.78 37.06 -3.43
N LEU A 170 -1.87 37.68 -2.67
CA LEU A 170 -1.74 37.45 -1.22
C LEU A 170 -3.06 37.63 -0.44
N PRO A 171 -3.89 38.68 -0.67
CA PRO A 171 -5.20 38.80 -0.02
C PRO A 171 -6.15 37.64 -0.32
N VAL A 172 -6.13 37.11 -1.55
CA VAL A 172 -6.99 35.97 -1.97
C VAL A 172 -6.65 34.71 -1.18
N ILE A 173 -5.37 34.44 -0.95
CA ILE A 173 -4.93 33.30 -0.11
C ILE A 173 -5.42 33.49 1.33
N VAL A 174 -5.26 34.69 1.91
CA VAL A 174 -5.61 34.99 3.31
C VAL A 174 -7.13 35.06 3.55
N GLY A 175 -7.91 35.45 2.54
CA GLY A 175 -9.37 35.39 2.61
C GLY A 175 -9.88 33.95 2.53
N SER A 176 -9.45 33.20 1.51
CA SER A 176 -9.76 31.78 1.35
C SER A 176 -9.36 30.96 2.59
N SER A 177 -8.16 31.18 3.16
CA SER A 177 -7.74 30.47 4.37
C SER A 177 -8.64 30.77 5.58
N LYS A 178 -9.11 32.01 5.76
CA LYS A 178 -10.06 32.35 6.84
C LYS A 178 -11.44 31.71 6.63
N PHE A 179 -11.84 31.49 5.38
CA PHE A 179 -13.10 30.84 5.03
C PHE A 179 -13.02 29.32 4.95
N ARG A 180 -11.82 28.73 5.02
CA ARG A 180 -11.58 27.29 4.95
C ARG A 180 -11.22 26.76 6.34
N SER A 181 -11.92 25.70 6.78
CA SER A 181 -11.74 25.11 8.12
C SER A 181 -10.25 24.85 8.44
N ARG A 182 -9.76 25.43 9.55
CA ARG A 182 -8.35 25.35 10.00
C ARG A 182 -7.30 25.94 9.04
N GLY A 183 -7.69 26.92 8.20
CA GLY A 183 -6.74 27.58 7.29
C GLY A 183 -6.41 26.79 6.02
N ARG A 184 -6.96 25.59 5.84
CA ARG A 184 -6.57 24.61 4.80
C ARG A 184 -7.16 24.97 3.44
N PHE A 185 -6.67 26.07 2.87
CA PHE A 185 -7.12 26.64 1.61
C PHE A 185 -6.81 25.74 0.40
N PRO A 186 -7.51 25.90 -0.75
CA PRO A 186 -7.25 25.17 -1.99
C PRO A 186 -5.81 25.31 -2.49
N THR A 187 -5.07 24.21 -2.53
CA THR A 187 -3.67 24.14 -2.96
C THR A 187 -3.38 22.85 -3.72
N LEU A 188 -2.32 22.83 -4.52
CA LEU A 188 -1.98 21.73 -5.43
C LEU A 188 -1.46 20.47 -4.70
N SER A 189 -2.00 19.29 -5.06
CA SER A 189 -1.46 17.97 -4.66
C SER A 189 -0.78 17.24 -5.83
N TYR A 190 -1.33 17.37 -7.04
CA TYR A 190 -0.81 16.75 -8.27
C TYR A 190 -1.10 17.62 -9.51
N TYR A 191 -0.19 17.59 -10.49
CA TYR A 191 -0.28 18.32 -11.76
C TYR A 191 0.03 17.38 -12.93
N CYS A 192 -0.95 17.15 -13.81
CA CYS A 192 -0.73 16.45 -15.07
C CYS A 192 -0.08 17.42 -16.07
N LYS A 193 1.15 17.12 -16.45
CA LYS A 193 1.99 17.97 -17.30
C LYS A 193 1.54 17.96 -18.76
N GLU A 194 0.86 16.89 -19.15
CA GLU A 194 0.44 16.53 -20.51
C GLU A 194 -0.77 17.35 -20.96
N ASN A 195 -1.70 17.65 -20.05
CA ASN A 195 -2.95 18.37 -20.34
C ASN A 195 -3.24 19.57 -19.42
N HIS A 196 -2.36 19.86 -18.45
CA HIS A 196 -2.48 20.92 -17.43
C HIS A 196 -3.62 20.74 -16.40
N ALA A 197 -4.28 19.57 -16.35
CA ALA A 197 -5.26 19.25 -15.32
C ALA A 197 -4.59 19.01 -13.95
N THR A 198 -5.30 19.36 -12.88
CA THR A 198 -4.72 19.41 -11.51
C THR A 198 -5.61 18.76 -10.48
N ILE A 199 -5.03 17.99 -9.55
CA ILE A 199 -5.69 17.64 -8.28
C ILE A 199 -5.26 18.69 -7.25
N CYS A 200 -6.21 19.47 -6.77
CA CYS A 200 -6.07 20.37 -5.64
C CYS A 200 -6.74 19.77 -4.40
N ARG A 201 -6.33 20.20 -3.21
CA ARG A 201 -6.89 19.78 -1.92
C ARG A 201 -7.19 20.95 -1.01
N SER A 202 -8.20 20.80 -0.16
CA SER A 202 -8.58 21.74 0.89
C SER A 202 -9.34 21.05 2.03
N SER A 203 -9.70 21.82 3.06
CA SER A 203 -10.85 21.51 3.92
C SER A 203 -12.18 21.95 3.29
N GLN A 204 -13.29 21.67 3.97
CA GLN A 204 -14.58 22.32 3.70
C GLN A 204 -14.52 23.85 3.86
N PRO A 205 -15.40 24.59 3.16
CA PRO A 205 -15.68 25.99 3.44
C PRO A 205 -16.53 26.17 4.71
N LEU A 206 -16.46 27.38 5.27
CA LEU A 206 -17.26 27.85 6.41
C LEU A 206 -18.51 28.60 5.93
N SER A 207 -19.25 27.96 5.01
CA SER A 207 -20.41 28.56 4.33
C SER A 207 -21.64 28.71 5.21
N GLY A 208 -21.78 27.90 6.26
CA GLY A 208 -23.04 27.71 6.98
C GLY A 208 -24.22 27.54 6.01
N PHE A 209 -25.33 28.22 6.33
CA PHE A 209 -26.49 28.28 5.44
C PHE A 209 -26.26 29.17 4.21
N SER A 210 -25.61 30.33 4.35
CA SER A 210 -25.61 31.39 3.33
C SER A 210 -24.34 32.26 3.25
N ALA A 211 -23.30 32.01 4.07
CA ALA A 211 -22.07 32.78 4.04
C ALA A 211 -21.26 32.51 2.75
N ARG A 212 -20.64 33.58 2.23
CA ARG A 212 -19.80 33.59 1.02
C ARG A 212 -18.46 34.24 1.31
N CYS A 213 -17.44 33.89 0.53
CA CYS A 213 -16.14 34.52 0.55
C CYS A 213 -15.70 34.76 -0.88
N LEU A 214 -15.61 36.04 -1.27
CA LEU A 214 -15.24 36.44 -2.62
C LEU A 214 -13.82 35.99 -2.97
N GLU A 215 -12.94 35.91 -1.97
CA GLU A 215 -11.57 35.43 -2.09
C GLU A 215 -11.51 33.91 -2.34
N ASP A 216 -12.38 33.12 -1.71
CA ASP A 216 -12.44 31.67 -1.96
C ASP A 216 -13.06 31.36 -3.33
N GLU A 217 -14.10 32.11 -3.72
CA GLU A 217 -14.66 32.09 -5.08
C GLU A 217 -13.58 32.46 -6.13
N GLN A 218 -12.78 33.51 -5.87
CA GLN A 218 -11.64 33.89 -6.72
C GLN A 218 -10.52 32.84 -6.75
N MET A 219 -10.25 32.16 -5.64
CA MET A 219 -9.28 31.06 -5.56
C MET A 219 -9.70 29.91 -6.50
N LEU A 220 -10.95 29.45 -6.42
CA LEU A 220 -11.45 28.38 -7.31
C LEU A 220 -11.47 28.84 -8.77
N GLN A 221 -11.88 30.08 -9.07
CA GLN A 221 -11.77 30.64 -10.42
C GLN A 221 -10.33 30.66 -10.95
N ALA A 222 -9.34 30.94 -10.11
CA ALA A 222 -7.93 30.94 -10.49
C ALA A 222 -7.39 29.53 -10.73
N ILE A 223 -7.82 28.53 -9.94
CA ILE A 223 -7.48 27.11 -10.13
C ILE A 223 -8.05 26.63 -11.47
N MET A 224 -9.35 26.85 -11.72
CA MET A 224 -9.98 26.51 -13.00
C MET A 224 -9.24 27.15 -14.19
N LYS A 225 -8.98 28.47 -14.14
CA LYS A 225 -8.30 29.22 -15.21
C LYS A 225 -6.81 28.86 -15.37
N SER A 226 -6.22 28.10 -14.46
CA SER A 226 -4.85 27.58 -14.61
C SER A 226 -4.77 26.42 -15.62
N ASN A 227 -5.90 25.75 -15.88
CA ASN A 227 -6.06 24.71 -16.89
C ASN A 227 -6.79 25.30 -18.13
N PRO A 228 -6.08 25.62 -19.22
CA PRO A 228 -6.69 26.20 -20.42
C PRO A 228 -7.48 25.17 -21.26
N GLY A 229 -7.41 23.87 -20.94
CA GLY A 229 -8.13 22.81 -21.64
C GLY A 229 -9.60 22.68 -21.22
N SER A 230 -9.96 23.12 -20.01
CA SER A 230 -11.31 23.03 -19.47
C SER A 230 -11.98 24.40 -19.27
N ARG A 231 -13.32 24.41 -19.34
CA ARG A 231 -14.17 25.56 -18.98
C ARG A 231 -14.81 25.44 -17.58
N PHE A 232 -14.62 24.32 -16.91
CA PHE A 232 -15.18 24.01 -15.58
C PHE A 232 -14.17 23.21 -14.74
N MET A 233 -14.44 23.08 -13.44
CA MET A 233 -13.70 22.19 -12.54
C MET A 233 -14.65 21.31 -11.71
N TYR A 234 -14.23 20.12 -11.30
CA TYR A 234 -14.98 19.34 -10.31
C TYR A 234 -14.64 19.81 -8.89
N VAL A 235 -15.64 19.85 -8.01
CA VAL A 235 -15.45 19.92 -6.55
C VAL A 235 -15.97 18.63 -5.96
N VAL A 236 -15.09 17.87 -5.31
CA VAL A 236 -15.35 16.53 -4.79
C VAL A 236 -15.32 16.55 -3.28
N ASP A 237 -16.50 16.53 -2.67
CA ASP A 237 -16.64 16.27 -1.24
C ASP A 237 -16.71 14.77 -1.01
N THR A 238 -15.66 14.25 -0.38
CA THR A 238 -15.54 12.82 -0.09
C THR A 238 -16.58 12.32 0.92
N ARG A 239 -17.32 13.19 1.62
CA ARG A 239 -18.34 12.81 2.63
C ARG A 239 -19.64 12.26 2.00
N PRO A 240 -20.45 11.52 2.79
CA PRO A 240 -21.88 11.36 2.51
C PRO A 240 -22.61 12.71 2.59
N LYS A 241 -23.59 12.91 1.71
CA LYS A 241 -24.38 14.15 1.62
C LYS A 241 -25.03 14.53 2.96
N LEU A 242 -25.53 13.56 3.72
CA LEU A 242 -26.13 13.80 5.05
C LEU A 242 -25.10 14.36 6.04
N ASN A 243 -23.91 13.77 6.11
CA ASN A 243 -22.82 14.22 6.99
C ASN A 243 -22.31 15.62 6.60
N ALA A 244 -22.33 15.96 5.31
CA ALA A 244 -22.03 17.30 4.82
C ALA A 244 -23.14 18.32 5.16
N MET A 245 -24.42 17.93 5.10
CA MET A 245 -25.55 18.75 5.54
C MET A 245 -25.54 19.00 7.06
N ALA A 246 -25.18 18.01 7.88
CA ALA A 246 -24.99 18.19 9.32
C ALA A 246 -23.85 19.18 9.62
N ASN A 247 -22.72 19.08 8.90
CA ASN A 247 -21.65 20.09 8.99
C ASN A 247 -22.12 21.49 8.55
N ARG A 248 -23.01 21.58 7.55
CA ARG A 248 -23.58 22.84 7.08
C ARG A 248 -24.46 23.53 8.13
N ALA A 249 -25.23 22.76 8.91
CA ALA A 249 -25.98 23.29 10.05
C ALA A 249 -25.05 23.83 11.15
N ALA A 250 -23.92 23.15 11.40
CA ALA A 250 -22.87 23.58 12.35
C ALA A 250 -21.92 24.66 11.79
N GLY A 251 -22.42 25.59 10.96
CA GLY A 251 -21.67 26.74 10.42
C GLY A 251 -20.58 26.41 9.39
N LYS A 252 -20.33 25.14 9.07
CA LYS A 252 -19.39 24.71 8.03
C LYS A 252 -20.16 24.47 6.73
N GLY A 253 -19.81 23.49 5.90
CA GLY A 253 -20.66 23.11 4.75
C GLY A 253 -19.89 22.70 3.51
N TYR A 254 -20.30 23.22 2.36
CA TYR A 254 -19.81 22.88 1.02
C TYR A 254 -20.16 24.00 0.03
N GLU A 255 -19.45 24.02 -1.10
CA GLU A 255 -19.56 24.99 -2.18
C GLU A 255 -20.96 24.94 -2.84
N ASN A 256 -21.64 26.09 -2.92
CA ASN A 256 -22.91 26.21 -3.63
C ASN A 256 -22.70 26.61 -5.10
N GLU A 257 -23.27 25.87 -6.04
CA GLU A 257 -23.06 26.08 -7.48
C GLU A 257 -23.57 27.45 -7.98
N ASP A 258 -24.57 28.04 -7.31
CA ASP A 258 -25.02 29.43 -7.56
C ASP A 258 -23.94 30.49 -7.28
N ASN A 259 -23.04 30.20 -6.34
CA ASN A 259 -21.99 31.12 -5.89
C ASN A 259 -20.66 30.85 -6.62
N TYR A 260 -20.32 29.56 -6.78
CA TYR A 260 -19.09 29.10 -7.40
C TYR A 260 -19.31 28.77 -8.87
N CYS A 261 -19.38 29.80 -9.72
CA CYS A 261 -19.65 29.64 -11.15
C CYS A 261 -18.66 28.66 -11.82
N ASN A 262 -19.16 27.81 -12.72
CA ASN A 262 -18.37 26.83 -13.47
C ASN A 262 -17.68 25.73 -12.62
N ILE A 263 -18.18 25.43 -11.42
CA ILE A 263 -17.91 24.12 -10.79
C ILE A 263 -18.94 23.08 -11.25
N LYS A 264 -18.61 21.80 -11.05
CA LYS A 264 -19.58 20.70 -10.91
C LYS A 264 -19.34 20.04 -9.55
N PHE A 265 -20.34 20.00 -8.69
CA PHE A 265 -20.21 19.46 -7.34
C PHE A 265 -20.56 17.96 -7.26
N GLN A 266 -19.71 17.15 -6.62
CA GLN A 266 -19.91 15.71 -6.46
C GLN A 266 -19.70 15.27 -5.02
N PHE A 267 -20.66 14.51 -4.47
CA PHE A 267 -20.50 13.75 -3.23
C PHE A 267 -20.05 12.31 -3.52
N ILE A 268 -19.16 11.75 -2.71
CA ILE A 268 -18.68 10.37 -2.87
C ILE A 268 -19.31 9.39 -1.86
N GLY A 269 -19.43 9.76 -0.59
CA GLY A 269 -19.98 8.86 0.45
C GLY A 269 -18.97 8.09 1.30
N ILE A 270 -17.70 8.50 1.40
CA ILE A 270 -16.72 7.87 2.30
C ILE A 270 -16.97 8.31 3.74
N GLU A 271 -17.24 7.34 4.62
CA GLU A 271 -17.66 7.58 6.00
C GLU A 271 -16.59 8.21 6.93
N ASN A 272 -16.99 8.56 8.14
CA ASN A 272 -16.11 9.19 9.13
C ASN A 272 -15.15 8.20 9.84
N ILE A 273 -14.15 8.75 10.52
CA ILE A 273 -13.08 8.00 11.20
C ILE A 273 -13.58 6.98 12.25
N HIS A 274 -14.74 7.23 12.89
CA HIS A 274 -15.30 6.33 13.89
C HIS A 274 -15.95 5.10 13.24
N VAL A 275 -16.59 5.28 12.07
CA VAL A 275 -17.11 4.17 11.26
C VAL A 275 -15.95 3.29 10.79
N MET A 276 -14.86 3.89 10.29
CA MET A 276 -13.69 3.12 9.84
C MET A 276 -13.00 2.35 10.98
N ARG A 277 -12.93 2.91 12.19
CA ARG A 277 -12.45 2.20 13.39
C ARG A 277 -13.36 1.01 13.72
N ASN A 278 -14.67 1.23 13.78
CA ASN A 278 -15.63 0.17 14.12
C ASN A 278 -15.65 -0.95 13.06
N SER A 279 -15.45 -0.59 11.79
CA SER A 279 -15.32 -1.54 10.68
C SER A 279 -14.08 -2.43 10.81
N LEU A 280 -12.90 -1.85 11.08
CA LEU A 280 -11.68 -2.62 11.35
C LEU A 280 -11.81 -3.48 12.61
N GLN A 281 -12.44 -2.99 13.68
CA GLN A 281 -12.63 -3.76 14.90
C GLN A 281 -13.40 -5.07 14.62
N LYS A 282 -14.50 -5.01 13.87
CA LYS A 282 -15.23 -6.20 13.40
C LYS A 282 -14.37 -7.10 12.51
N LEU A 283 -13.58 -6.53 11.59
CA LEU A 283 -12.69 -7.30 10.72
C LEU A 283 -11.64 -8.08 11.53
N ILE A 284 -11.07 -7.44 12.56
CA ILE A 284 -10.11 -8.08 13.48
C ILE A 284 -10.79 -9.20 14.26
N GLU A 285 -12.00 -8.99 14.77
CA GLU A 285 -12.79 -10.04 15.46
C GLU A 285 -13.02 -11.27 14.57
N VAL A 286 -13.32 -11.07 13.29
CA VAL A 286 -13.45 -12.16 12.29
C VAL A 286 -12.11 -12.83 12.02
N SER A 287 -11.02 -12.06 11.87
CA SER A 287 -9.67 -12.60 11.71
C SER A 287 -9.18 -13.36 12.95
N ALA A 288 -9.73 -13.04 14.14
CA ALA A 288 -9.40 -13.63 15.43
C ALA A 288 -10.07 -14.99 15.68
N LEU A 289 -11.13 -15.34 14.93
CA LEU A 289 -11.86 -16.59 15.08
C LEU A 289 -10.95 -17.83 14.98
N ARG A 290 -11.23 -18.84 15.81
CA ARG A 290 -10.47 -20.09 15.88
C ARG A 290 -11.14 -21.16 15.02
N SER A 291 -10.69 -21.27 13.77
CA SER A 291 -11.23 -22.19 12.75
C SER A 291 -12.71 -21.95 12.39
N PRO A 292 -13.09 -20.74 11.93
CA PRO A 292 -14.44 -20.47 11.46
C PRO A 292 -14.79 -21.29 10.20
N THR A 293 -16.07 -21.57 9.99
CA THR A 293 -16.55 -22.05 8.69
C THR A 293 -16.48 -20.96 7.63
N MET A 294 -16.46 -21.34 6.35
CA MET A 294 -16.49 -20.38 5.24
C MET A 294 -17.71 -19.44 5.30
N ARG A 295 -18.87 -19.94 5.77
CA ARG A 295 -20.07 -19.12 5.96
C ARG A 295 -19.86 -18.05 7.02
N GLU A 296 -19.32 -18.40 8.18
CA GLU A 296 -19.06 -17.46 9.28
C GLU A 296 -18.00 -16.43 8.91
N PHE A 297 -16.93 -16.87 8.21
CA PHE A 297 -15.88 -15.97 7.74
C PHE A 297 -16.40 -14.95 6.72
N LEU A 298 -17.13 -15.39 5.69
CA LEU A 298 -17.67 -14.49 4.66
C LEU A 298 -18.75 -13.55 5.21
N LEU A 299 -19.67 -14.06 6.04
CA LEU A 299 -20.71 -13.25 6.69
C LEU A 299 -20.10 -12.25 7.69
N GLY A 300 -19.02 -12.63 8.39
CA GLY A 300 -18.26 -11.73 9.24
C GLY A 300 -17.58 -10.62 8.44
N LEU A 301 -16.92 -10.97 7.33
CA LEU A 301 -16.27 -10.03 6.42
C LEU A 301 -17.27 -9.05 5.81
N GLU A 302 -18.45 -9.50 5.41
CA GLU A 302 -19.56 -8.66 4.94
C GLU A 302 -20.05 -7.72 6.06
N ASN A 303 -20.40 -8.26 7.23
CA ASN A 303 -20.85 -7.47 8.39
C ASN A 303 -19.81 -6.48 8.92
N SER A 304 -18.52 -6.63 8.57
CA SER A 304 -17.46 -5.68 8.89
C SER A 304 -17.56 -4.36 8.12
N ASP A 305 -18.25 -4.34 6.97
CA ASP A 305 -18.26 -3.24 5.98
C ASP A 305 -16.87 -2.88 5.39
N TRP A 306 -15.78 -3.56 5.77
CA TRP A 306 -14.42 -3.10 5.46
C TRP A 306 -14.16 -2.99 3.95
N LEU A 307 -14.43 -4.06 3.19
CA LEU A 307 -14.26 -4.06 1.73
C LEU A 307 -15.22 -3.08 1.03
N ARG A 308 -16.38 -2.75 1.62
CA ARG A 308 -17.27 -1.69 1.12
C ARG A 308 -16.61 -0.30 1.26
N HIS A 309 -15.91 -0.06 2.37
CA HIS A 309 -15.17 1.20 2.57
C HIS A 309 -13.93 1.31 1.68
N ILE A 310 -13.14 0.23 1.54
CA ILE A 310 -12.02 0.16 0.57
C ILE A 310 -12.52 0.44 -0.84
N LYS A 311 -13.65 -0.19 -1.23
CA LYS A 311 -14.32 0.08 -2.51
C LYS A 311 -14.67 1.56 -2.70
N SER A 312 -15.32 2.21 -1.73
CA SER A 312 -15.69 3.64 -1.86
C SER A 312 -14.48 4.57 -1.99
N ILE A 313 -13.34 4.23 -1.38
CA ILE A 313 -12.09 4.99 -1.52
C ILE A 313 -11.49 4.79 -2.92
N MET A 314 -11.48 3.55 -3.44
CA MET A 314 -11.04 3.24 -4.80
C MET A 314 -11.94 3.93 -5.85
N GLU A 315 -13.26 3.91 -5.69
CA GLU A 315 -14.21 4.57 -6.61
C GLU A 315 -14.00 6.09 -6.67
N ALA A 316 -13.67 6.73 -5.55
CA ALA A 316 -13.28 8.14 -5.51
C ALA A 316 -12.00 8.42 -6.31
N GLY A 317 -10.97 7.59 -6.12
CA GLY A 317 -9.70 7.70 -6.83
C GLY A 317 -9.86 7.48 -8.34
N ILE A 318 -10.69 6.50 -8.73
CA ILE A 318 -11.04 6.22 -10.13
C ILE A 318 -11.74 7.44 -10.74
N PHE A 319 -12.78 7.98 -10.11
CA PHE A 319 -13.49 9.17 -10.59
C PHE A 319 -12.53 10.34 -10.87
N ILE A 320 -11.64 10.65 -9.94
CA ILE A 320 -10.68 11.75 -10.08
C ILE A 320 -9.62 11.43 -11.14
N SER A 321 -9.11 10.20 -11.22
CA SER A 321 -8.15 9.81 -12.25
C SER A 321 -8.73 9.95 -13.67
N LYS A 322 -10.01 9.61 -13.87
CA LYS A 322 -10.73 9.81 -15.13
C LYS A 322 -10.97 11.29 -15.43
N ALA A 323 -11.43 12.07 -14.45
CA ALA A 323 -11.59 13.51 -14.63
C ALA A 323 -10.28 14.20 -15.04
N VAL A 324 -9.15 13.82 -14.45
CA VAL A 324 -7.83 14.41 -14.74
C VAL A 324 -7.25 13.94 -16.08
N ALA A 325 -7.27 12.63 -16.37
CA ALA A 325 -6.58 12.08 -17.54
C ALA A 325 -7.47 11.87 -18.79
N GLU A 326 -8.76 11.53 -18.61
CA GLU A 326 -9.69 11.24 -19.71
C GLU A 326 -10.54 12.47 -20.08
N GLU A 327 -11.01 13.26 -19.11
CA GLU A 327 -11.74 14.52 -19.38
C GLU A 327 -10.82 15.75 -19.49
N GLY A 328 -9.59 15.71 -18.96
CA GLY A 328 -8.68 16.86 -18.92
C GLY A 328 -9.11 17.97 -17.95
N VAL A 329 -9.89 17.63 -16.93
CA VAL A 329 -10.55 18.56 -16.00
C VAL A 329 -9.80 18.62 -14.67
N SER A 330 -9.61 19.84 -14.15
CA SER A 330 -9.06 20.04 -12.79
C SER A 330 -10.09 19.74 -11.71
N VAL A 331 -9.63 19.20 -10.59
CA VAL A 331 -10.47 18.75 -9.46
C VAL A 331 -9.98 19.37 -8.15
N LEU A 332 -10.89 19.90 -7.34
CA LEU A 332 -10.66 20.20 -5.92
C LEU A 332 -11.25 19.08 -5.06
N VAL A 333 -10.44 18.46 -4.22
CA VAL A 333 -10.85 17.36 -3.32
C VAL A 333 -10.85 17.86 -1.87
N HIS A 334 -11.95 17.65 -1.15
CA HIS A 334 -12.02 17.95 0.27
C HIS A 334 -12.86 16.94 1.06
N CYS A 335 -12.93 17.14 2.37
CA CYS A 335 -13.83 16.46 3.28
C CYS A 335 -14.27 17.49 4.34
N SER A 336 -14.39 17.10 5.61
CA SER A 336 -14.42 18.09 6.70
C SER A 336 -13.07 18.82 6.83
N ASP A 337 -12.06 18.22 7.45
CA ASP A 337 -10.79 18.88 7.79
C ASP A 337 -9.70 18.74 6.72
N GLY A 338 -9.88 17.92 5.68
CA GLY A 338 -8.95 17.87 4.54
C GLY A 338 -7.62 17.12 4.79
N TRP A 339 -7.52 16.28 5.83
CA TRP A 339 -6.33 15.47 6.14
C TRP A 339 -6.55 13.95 6.20
N ASP A 340 -7.80 13.48 6.29
CA ASP A 340 -8.12 12.03 6.34
C ASP A 340 -8.45 11.52 4.93
N ARG A 341 -9.75 11.44 4.59
CA ARG A 341 -10.28 11.04 3.27
C ARG A 341 -9.65 11.79 2.10
N THR A 342 -9.29 13.06 2.28
CA THR A 342 -8.63 13.85 1.24
C THR A 342 -7.21 13.36 0.97
N ALA A 343 -6.46 12.90 1.98
CA ALA A 343 -5.14 12.30 1.79
C ALA A 343 -5.26 10.92 1.12
N GLN A 344 -6.20 10.07 1.58
CA GLN A 344 -6.55 8.81 0.92
C GLN A 344 -6.83 9.03 -0.57
N VAL A 345 -7.83 9.85 -0.89
CA VAL A 345 -8.37 9.97 -2.24
C VAL A 345 -7.40 10.70 -3.20
N CYS A 346 -6.66 11.72 -2.75
CA CYS A 346 -5.59 12.32 -3.58
C CYS A 346 -4.46 11.32 -3.87
N SER A 347 -4.09 10.50 -2.89
CA SER A 347 -3.02 9.50 -3.06
C SER A 347 -3.44 8.34 -3.97
N VAL A 348 -4.65 7.81 -3.79
CA VAL A 348 -5.21 6.76 -4.64
C VAL A 348 -5.34 7.24 -6.09
N ALA A 349 -5.88 8.44 -6.32
CA ALA A 349 -5.92 9.02 -7.67
C ALA A 349 -4.51 9.20 -8.26
N SER A 350 -3.54 9.64 -7.46
CA SER A 350 -2.14 9.81 -7.89
C SER A 350 -1.49 8.49 -8.30
N VAL A 351 -1.69 7.41 -7.54
CA VAL A 351 -1.19 6.05 -7.86
C VAL A 351 -1.78 5.50 -9.17
N LEU A 352 -3.05 5.82 -9.46
CA LEU A 352 -3.69 5.44 -10.73
C LEU A 352 -3.16 6.24 -11.92
N LEU A 353 -2.87 7.53 -11.73
CA LEU A 353 -2.46 8.48 -12.76
C LEU A 353 -0.98 8.37 -13.17
N ASP A 354 -0.07 8.23 -12.20
CA ASP A 354 1.35 8.48 -12.41
C ASP A 354 2.20 7.23 -12.12
N PRO A 355 2.87 6.64 -13.14
CA PRO A 355 3.77 5.50 -12.97
C PRO A 355 4.88 5.72 -11.93
N TYR A 356 5.30 6.97 -11.68
CA TYR A 356 6.33 7.26 -10.70
C TYR A 356 5.93 6.79 -9.29
N TYR A 357 4.70 7.06 -8.83
CA TYR A 357 4.25 6.64 -7.50
C TYR A 357 4.05 5.11 -7.37
N ARG A 358 4.22 4.37 -8.47
CA ARG A 358 4.23 2.90 -8.52
C ARG A 358 5.66 2.32 -8.42
N THR A 359 6.68 3.18 -8.32
CA THR A 359 8.05 2.81 -7.92
C THR A 359 8.20 2.80 -6.40
N LEU A 360 9.19 2.07 -5.88
CA LEU A 360 9.57 2.04 -4.45
C LEU A 360 9.76 3.46 -3.92
N LYS A 361 10.65 4.24 -4.55
CA LYS A 361 10.95 5.61 -4.13
C LYS A 361 9.77 6.57 -4.33
N GLY A 362 8.97 6.37 -5.37
CA GLY A 362 7.79 7.17 -5.62
C GLY A 362 6.69 7.00 -4.57
N LEU A 363 6.43 5.77 -4.08
CA LEU A 363 5.47 5.60 -2.98
C LEU A 363 5.95 6.25 -1.68
N MET A 364 7.26 6.18 -1.38
CA MET A 364 7.84 6.91 -0.23
C MET A 364 7.60 8.42 -0.35
N VAL A 365 7.86 8.99 -1.55
CA VAL A 365 7.62 10.42 -1.84
C VAL A 365 6.14 10.78 -1.80
N LEU A 366 5.23 9.91 -2.25
CA LEU A 366 3.79 10.16 -2.16
C LEU A 366 3.31 10.22 -0.71
N ILE A 367 3.81 9.31 0.15
CA ILE A 367 3.49 9.30 1.58
C ILE A 367 4.04 10.56 2.26
N GLU A 368 5.31 10.93 2.01
CA GLU A 368 5.89 12.18 2.54
C GLU A 368 5.13 13.43 2.06
N LYS A 369 4.70 13.46 0.79
CA LYS A 369 3.92 14.57 0.22
C LYS A 369 2.51 14.62 0.84
N ASP A 370 1.65 13.68 0.46
CA ASP A 370 0.20 13.78 0.63
C ASP A 370 -0.29 13.46 2.06
N TRP A 371 0.56 12.88 2.90
CA TRP A 371 0.25 12.51 4.29
C TRP A 371 1.13 13.24 5.29
N VAL A 372 2.45 13.06 5.23
CA VAL A 372 3.36 13.59 6.26
C VAL A 372 3.40 15.12 6.20
N SER A 373 3.71 15.70 5.03
CA SER A 373 3.82 17.16 4.87
C SER A 373 2.46 17.88 4.94
N PHE A 374 1.41 17.29 4.34
CA PHE A 374 0.04 17.82 4.35
C PHE A 374 -0.76 17.58 5.65
N GLY A 375 -0.09 17.12 6.70
CA GLY A 375 -0.62 17.09 8.07
C GLY A 375 -1.72 16.05 8.30
N HIS A 376 -1.51 14.83 7.83
CA HIS A 376 -2.25 13.69 8.37
C HIS A 376 -1.87 13.47 9.84
N LYS A 377 -2.88 13.32 10.70
CA LYS A 377 -2.73 13.25 12.16
C LYS A 377 -2.23 11.90 12.66
N PHE A 378 -1.05 11.45 12.20
CA PHE A 378 -0.53 10.11 12.52
C PHE A 378 -0.52 9.80 14.02
N SER A 379 -0.02 10.69 14.89
CA SER A 379 -0.02 10.47 16.35
C SER A 379 -1.40 10.13 16.91
N HIS A 380 -2.44 10.85 16.47
CA HIS A 380 -3.81 10.66 16.92
C HIS A 380 -4.45 9.41 16.29
N ARG A 381 -4.28 9.24 14.97
CA ARG A 381 -4.91 8.17 14.17
C ARG A 381 -4.33 6.81 14.50
N CYS A 382 -3.03 6.74 14.77
CA CYS A 382 -2.31 5.52 15.09
C CYS A 382 -2.10 5.29 16.60
N GLY A 383 -2.59 6.20 17.45
CA GLY A 383 -2.48 6.13 18.91
C GLY A 383 -1.03 6.00 19.38
N HIS A 384 -0.15 6.92 18.98
CA HIS A 384 1.26 6.89 19.35
C HIS A 384 1.48 7.27 20.81
N LEU A 385 0.70 8.22 21.33
CA LEU A 385 0.69 8.67 22.73
C LEU A 385 -0.63 8.29 23.40
N ASP A 386 -0.70 8.43 24.72
CA ASP A 386 -1.92 8.26 25.50
C ASP A 386 -2.92 9.41 25.28
N GLY A 387 -3.64 9.35 24.15
CA GLY A 387 -4.64 10.32 23.73
C GLY A 387 -6.05 9.74 23.60
N GLU A 388 -6.97 10.53 23.05
CA GLU A 388 -8.37 10.14 22.90
C GLU A 388 -8.56 8.94 21.96
N ALA A 389 -9.03 7.81 22.50
CA ALA A 389 -9.41 6.63 21.71
C ALA A 389 -10.49 6.93 20.63
N LYS A 390 -11.24 8.04 20.76
CA LYS A 390 -12.18 8.52 19.74
C LYS A 390 -11.49 9.00 18.45
N GLU A 391 -10.25 9.50 18.51
CA GLU A 391 -9.48 9.99 17.36
C GLU A 391 -8.69 8.88 16.62
N VAL A 392 -8.50 7.71 17.24
CA VAL A 392 -7.80 6.55 16.64
C VAL A 392 -8.62 5.98 15.48
N SER A 393 -7.99 5.78 14.30
CA SER A 393 -8.68 5.29 13.08
C SER A 393 -7.69 4.85 11.99
N PRO A 394 -7.94 3.74 11.27
CA PRO A 394 -7.01 3.09 10.33
C PRO A 394 -6.96 3.76 8.94
N VAL A 395 -6.87 5.09 8.89
CA VAL A 395 -7.01 5.88 7.66
C VAL A 395 -5.88 5.60 6.65
N ILE A 396 -4.65 5.42 7.14
CA ILE A 396 -3.49 5.05 6.32
C ILE A 396 -3.52 3.58 5.89
N ASP A 397 -4.00 2.67 6.75
CA ASP A 397 -4.11 1.24 6.44
C ASP A 397 -5.06 1.00 5.26
N GLN A 398 -6.18 1.73 5.22
CA GLN A 398 -7.11 1.73 4.09
C GLN A 398 -6.47 2.21 2.78
N PHE A 399 -5.53 3.15 2.83
CA PHE A 399 -4.79 3.57 1.63
C PHE A 399 -3.79 2.49 1.18
N LEU A 400 -3.04 1.90 2.11
CA LEU A 400 -2.13 0.80 1.80
C LEU A 400 -2.89 -0.40 1.23
N GLU A 401 -4.09 -0.68 1.72
CA GLU A 401 -4.94 -1.74 1.14
C GLU A 401 -5.49 -1.34 -0.24
N CYS A 402 -5.90 -0.09 -0.48
CA CYS A 402 -6.26 0.35 -1.84
C CYS A 402 -5.12 0.11 -2.85
N VAL A 403 -3.87 0.37 -2.44
CA VAL A 403 -2.68 0.07 -3.25
C VAL A 403 -2.49 -1.44 -3.43
N TRP A 404 -2.68 -2.25 -2.39
CA TRP A 404 -2.63 -3.72 -2.48
C TRP A 404 -3.69 -4.32 -3.42
N GLN A 405 -4.94 -3.84 -3.36
CA GLN A 405 -6.01 -4.25 -4.28
C GLN A 405 -5.66 -3.87 -5.74
N PHE A 406 -4.97 -2.74 -5.96
CA PHE A 406 -4.43 -2.40 -7.29
C PHE A 406 -3.27 -3.30 -7.73
N MET A 407 -2.38 -3.71 -6.82
CA MET A 407 -1.27 -4.62 -7.13
C MET A 407 -1.80 -6.01 -7.53
N ASP A 408 -2.85 -6.50 -6.86
CA ASP A 408 -3.51 -7.75 -7.21
C ASP A 408 -4.18 -7.70 -8.60
N GLN A 409 -4.85 -6.59 -8.93
CA GLN A 409 -5.44 -6.39 -10.27
C GLN A 409 -4.41 -6.08 -11.36
N PHE A 410 -3.22 -5.57 -11.01
CA PHE A 410 -2.15 -5.20 -11.96
C PHE A 410 -0.75 -5.70 -11.53
N PRO A 411 -0.48 -7.02 -11.53
CA PRO A 411 0.75 -7.58 -10.95
C PRO A 411 2.08 -7.12 -11.58
N CYS A 412 2.07 -6.60 -12.81
CA CYS A 412 3.26 -6.07 -13.49
C CYS A 412 3.47 -4.55 -13.31
N SER A 413 2.51 -3.83 -12.70
CA SER A 413 2.46 -2.36 -12.73
C SER A 413 3.17 -1.66 -11.57
N PHE A 414 3.67 -2.41 -10.58
CA PHE A 414 4.26 -1.87 -9.35
C PHE A 414 5.66 -2.45 -9.14
N GLU A 415 6.64 -1.59 -8.87
CA GLU A 415 8.03 -2.01 -8.57
C GLU A 415 8.14 -2.69 -7.21
N TYR A 416 7.33 -2.24 -6.26
CA TYR A 416 7.27 -2.81 -4.92
C TYR A 416 6.35 -4.02 -4.84
N ASN A 417 6.70 -4.96 -3.95
CA ASN A 417 5.89 -6.10 -3.58
C ASN A 417 5.13 -5.87 -2.26
N GLU A 418 4.30 -6.84 -1.88
CA GLU A 418 3.44 -6.79 -0.69
C GLU A 418 4.22 -6.64 0.64
N LYS A 419 5.45 -7.19 0.74
CA LYS A 419 6.30 -7.07 1.94
C LYS A 419 6.60 -5.60 2.25
N PHE A 420 6.74 -4.76 1.21
CA PHE A 420 6.98 -3.32 1.35
C PHE A 420 5.81 -2.60 2.05
N LEU A 421 4.58 -2.83 1.60
CA LEU A 421 3.38 -2.22 2.20
C LEU A 421 3.18 -2.67 3.66
N ILE A 422 3.41 -3.96 3.93
CA ILE A 422 3.33 -4.53 5.29
C ILE A 422 4.44 -3.96 6.20
N SER A 423 5.62 -3.66 5.65
CA SER A 423 6.72 -3.01 6.37
C SER A 423 6.39 -1.55 6.71
N ILE A 424 5.89 -0.76 5.74
CA ILE A 424 5.41 0.61 5.97
C ILE A 424 4.33 0.61 7.07
N HIS A 425 3.30 -0.24 6.95
CA HIS A 425 2.25 -0.40 7.97
C HIS A 425 2.85 -0.72 9.35
N ASN A 426 3.75 -1.71 9.44
CA ASN A 426 4.38 -2.07 10.71
C ASN A 426 5.13 -0.87 11.32
N HIS A 427 5.83 -0.09 10.50
CA HIS A 427 6.63 1.01 11.01
C HIS A 427 5.85 2.28 11.37
N VAL A 428 4.74 2.56 10.68
CA VAL A 428 3.74 3.58 11.07
C VAL A 428 3.31 3.39 12.52
N TYR A 429 3.11 2.15 12.97
CA TYR A 429 2.75 1.84 14.37
C TYR A 429 3.96 1.65 15.30
N SER A 430 5.14 1.31 14.76
CA SER A 430 6.33 0.96 15.57
C SER A 430 6.90 2.09 16.42
N CYS A 431 6.72 3.35 16.02
CA CYS A 431 7.46 4.50 16.57
C CYS A 431 9.00 4.30 16.62
N ASN A 432 9.55 3.48 15.71
CA ASN A 432 11.00 3.23 15.59
C ASN A 432 11.74 4.35 14.85
N TYR A 433 11.05 5.00 13.91
CA TYR A 433 11.55 6.07 13.04
C TYR A 433 10.68 7.33 13.19
N GLY A 434 11.24 8.50 12.89
CA GLY A 434 10.59 9.79 13.14
C GLY A 434 9.45 10.17 12.19
N ASN A 435 9.39 9.57 10.99
CA ASN A 435 8.57 10.08 9.87
C ASN A 435 7.09 10.24 10.20
N PHE A 436 6.54 9.28 10.92
CA PHE A 436 5.12 9.22 11.25
C PHE A 436 4.79 9.82 12.62
N ILE A 437 5.77 10.35 13.35
CA ILE A 437 5.54 11.00 14.65
C ILE A 437 5.01 12.42 14.42
N CYS A 438 4.20 12.94 15.34
CA CYS A 438 3.50 14.23 15.25
C CYS A 438 2.40 14.30 14.17
N ASN A 439 1.55 15.32 14.24
CA ASN A 439 0.38 15.48 13.36
C ASN A 439 0.60 16.47 12.19
N SER A 440 1.65 17.28 12.21
CA SER A 440 1.93 18.31 11.20
C SER A 440 3.42 18.50 10.91
N GLN A 441 3.75 19.08 9.76
CA GLN A 441 5.14 19.49 9.46
C GLN A 441 5.67 20.53 10.46
N LYS A 442 4.78 21.37 11.00
CA LYS A 442 5.08 22.35 12.05
C LYS A 442 5.55 21.66 13.34
N GLU A 443 4.75 20.76 13.91
CA GLU A 443 5.11 20.02 15.14
C GLU A 443 6.45 19.28 15.00
N ARG A 444 6.70 18.63 13.85
CA ARG A 444 7.97 17.91 13.61
C ARG A 444 9.18 18.83 13.58
N LYS A 445 9.00 20.09 13.16
CA LYS A 445 10.04 21.13 13.20
C LYS A 445 10.24 21.66 14.62
N GLU A 446 9.16 21.93 15.34
CA GLU A 446 9.19 22.44 16.72
C GLU A 446 9.78 21.43 17.72
N LEU A 447 9.56 20.13 17.49
CA LEU A 447 10.16 19.05 18.27
C LEU A 447 11.55 18.61 17.77
N CYS A 448 12.10 19.21 16.70
CA CYS A 448 13.40 18.86 16.11
C CYS A 448 13.52 17.37 15.70
N ILE A 449 12.47 16.80 15.09
CA ILE A 449 12.41 15.36 14.76
C ILE A 449 13.58 14.92 13.86
N LYS A 450 14.00 15.75 12.88
CA LYS A 450 15.14 15.45 12.00
C LYS A 450 16.48 15.32 12.73
N GLU A 451 16.67 16.04 13.84
CA GLU A 451 17.90 16.06 14.63
C GLU A 451 17.90 14.94 15.69
N LYS A 452 16.73 14.68 16.28
CA LYS A 452 16.57 13.77 17.42
C LYS A 452 16.32 12.30 17.04
N THR A 453 15.88 12.02 15.82
CA THR A 453 15.45 10.69 15.38
C THR A 453 15.96 10.36 13.97
N HIS A 454 15.87 9.10 13.54
CA HIS A 454 16.30 8.65 12.22
C HIS A 454 15.11 8.53 11.24
N SER A 455 15.37 8.71 9.94
CA SER A 455 14.38 8.44 8.89
C SER A 455 14.31 6.96 8.53
N ILE A 456 13.12 6.47 8.17
CA ILE A 456 12.89 5.09 7.75
C ILE A 456 13.37 4.80 6.31
N TRP A 457 13.30 5.79 5.43
CA TRP A 457 13.42 5.56 3.99
C TRP A 457 14.78 5.03 3.51
N PRO A 458 15.94 5.43 4.08
CA PRO A 458 17.22 4.81 3.76
C PRO A 458 17.26 3.32 4.13
N HIS A 459 16.75 2.96 5.31
CA HIS A 459 16.75 1.56 5.79
C HIS A 459 15.89 0.66 4.88
N LEU A 460 14.68 1.09 4.50
CA LEU A 460 13.87 0.37 3.52
C LEU A 460 14.45 0.40 2.09
N TRP A 461 15.50 1.18 1.85
CA TRP A 461 16.22 1.24 0.57
C TRP A 461 17.50 0.39 0.57
N GLU A 462 18.08 0.12 1.73
CA GLU A 462 19.13 -0.88 1.94
C GLU A 462 18.55 -2.27 1.63
N ASP A 463 17.45 -2.64 2.30
CA ASP A 463 16.75 -3.91 2.13
C ASP A 463 15.86 -3.99 0.86
N LYS A 464 16.03 -3.08 -0.10
CA LYS A 464 15.10 -2.90 -1.24
C LYS A 464 14.86 -4.16 -2.08
N LEU A 465 15.81 -5.10 -2.14
CA LEU A 465 15.68 -6.33 -2.92
C LEU A 465 14.53 -7.21 -2.41
N ASP A 466 14.38 -7.33 -1.08
CA ASP A 466 13.26 -8.02 -0.44
C ASP A 466 11.91 -7.35 -0.74
N PHE A 467 11.93 -6.08 -1.12
CA PHE A 467 10.75 -5.28 -1.45
C PHE A 467 10.47 -5.18 -2.96
N MET A 468 11.35 -5.66 -3.84
CA MET A 468 11.11 -5.62 -5.29
C MET A 468 10.11 -6.69 -5.76
N ASN A 469 9.35 -6.34 -6.80
CA ASN A 469 8.45 -7.23 -7.52
C ASN A 469 9.18 -7.82 -8.74
N PRO A 470 9.43 -9.14 -8.84
CA PRO A 470 10.12 -9.74 -9.98
C PRO A 470 9.40 -9.54 -11.32
N LEU A 471 8.07 -9.32 -11.28
CA LEU A 471 7.19 -9.16 -12.45
C LEU A 471 7.05 -7.70 -12.94
N TYR A 472 7.68 -6.74 -12.26
CA TYR A 472 7.54 -5.32 -12.60
C TYR A 472 8.04 -5.01 -14.02
N LYS A 473 7.24 -4.24 -14.78
CA LYS A 473 7.59 -3.75 -16.11
C LYS A 473 7.73 -2.23 -16.10
N ALA A 474 8.97 -1.77 -16.28
CA ALA A 474 9.29 -0.34 -16.35
C ALA A 474 8.71 0.32 -17.61
N ASP A 475 8.60 -0.39 -18.74
CA ASP A 475 7.81 0.07 -19.87
C ASP A 475 6.31 -0.01 -19.55
N GLN A 476 5.61 1.11 -19.78
CA GLN A 476 4.19 1.32 -19.50
C GLN A 476 3.40 1.61 -20.79
N SER A 477 4.01 1.41 -21.97
CA SER A 477 3.48 1.62 -23.31
C SER A 477 2.04 1.12 -23.51
N GLN A 478 1.70 -0.04 -22.94
CA GLN A 478 0.37 -0.67 -23.07
C GLN A 478 -0.79 0.13 -22.45
N ASN A 479 -0.53 0.92 -21.40
CA ASN A 479 -1.58 1.61 -20.61
C ASN A 479 -1.52 3.14 -20.68
N GLN A 480 -0.52 3.73 -21.38
CA GLN A 480 -0.19 5.16 -21.32
C GLN A 480 0.04 5.67 -19.89
N GLY A 481 0.40 4.78 -18.96
CA GLY A 481 0.60 5.06 -17.54
C GLY A 481 -0.66 5.06 -16.64
N LEU A 482 -1.87 5.13 -17.20
CA LEU A 482 -3.12 5.16 -16.41
C LEU A 482 -3.65 3.76 -16.09
N LEU A 483 -3.82 3.45 -14.80
CA LEU A 483 -4.48 2.22 -14.34
C LEU A 483 -6.01 2.38 -14.27
N ARG A 484 -6.75 1.34 -14.68
CA ARG A 484 -8.22 1.32 -14.74
C ARG A 484 -8.81 0.11 -13.99
N PRO A 485 -8.74 0.08 -12.65
CA PRO A 485 -9.20 -1.04 -11.84
C PRO A 485 -10.72 -1.27 -11.94
N SER A 486 -11.12 -2.52 -11.71
CA SER A 486 -12.52 -2.94 -11.55
C SER A 486 -12.98 -2.78 -10.09
N THR A 487 -14.21 -2.31 -9.91
CA THR A 487 -14.88 -2.23 -8.60
C THR A 487 -16.07 -3.18 -8.49
N ALA A 488 -16.13 -4.20 -9.35
CA ALA A 488 -17.04 -5.33 -9.18
C ALA A 488 -16.73 -6.08 -7.86
N PRO A 489 -17.73 -6.55 -7.08
CA PRO A 489 -17.48 -7.10 -5.74
C PRO A 489 -16.48 -8.26 -5.69
N PHE A 490 -16.49 -9.14 -6.69
CA PHE A 490 -15.57 -10.28 -6.80
C PHE A 490 -14.12 -9.90 -7.17
N CYS A 491 -13.85 -8.64 -7.49
CA CYS A 491 -12.49 -8.11 -7.71
C CYS A 491 -11.82 -7.59 -6.42
N PHE A 492 -12.52 -7.62 -5.28
CA PHE A 492 -11.96 -7.31 -3.97
C PHE A 492 -11.57 -8.59 -3.24
N LYS A 493 -10.36 -8.62 -2.69
CA LYS A 493 -9.85 -9.75 -1.88
C LYS A 493 -9.66 -9.33 -0.43
N TYR A 494 -9.66 -10.31 0.47
CA TYR A 494 -9.27 -10.10 1.86
C TYR A 494 -7.74 -10.14 2.00
N TRP A 495 -7.13 -9.12 2.62
CA TRP A 495 -5.68 -9.02 2.79
C TRP A 495 -5.12 -9.94 3.88
N ARG A 496 -5.21 -11.26 3.67
CA ARG A 496 -4.78 -12.33 4.59
C ARG A 496 -3.36 -12.14 5.13
N ARG A 497 -2.41 -11.67 4.30
CA ARG A 497 -1.00 -11.48 4.69
C ARG A 497 -0.73 -10.19 5.47
N LEU A 498 -1.72 -9.31 5.61
CA LEU A 498 -1.71 -8.26 6.63
C LEU A 498 -2.37 -8.76 7.93
N TYR A 499 -3.65 -9.13 7.87
CA TYR A 499 -4.47 -9.37 9.06
C TYR A 499 -4.19 -10.68 9.79
N ASN A 500 -3.85 -11.76 9.08
CA ASN A 500 -3.50 -13.06 9.66
C ASN A 500 -1.99 -13.35 9.58
N ARG A 501 -1.14 -12.33 9.42
CA ARG A 501 0.30 -12.49 9.09
C ARG A 501 1.12 -13.34 10.07
N PHE A 502 0.65 -13.49 11.31
CA PHE A 502 1.29 -14.27 12.36
C PHE A 502 0.73 -15.71 12.48
N ASP A 503 -0.41 -16.00 11.86
CA ASP A 503 -1.08 -17.31 11.94
C ASP A 503 -0.41 -18.29 10.97
N ARG A 504 0.69 -18.91 11.40
CA ARG A 504 1.57 -19.76 10.56
C ARG A 504 0.86 -20.90 9.81
N GLU A 505 -0.32 -21.32 10.26
CA GLU A 505 -1.10 -22.40 9.65
C GLU A 505 -2.07 -21.92 8.54
N LEU A 506 -2.28 -20.61 8.38
CA LEU A 506 -3.14 -20.01 7.36
C LEU A 506 -2.40 -19.60 6.07
N HIS A 507 -1.08 -19.69 6.05
CA HIS A 507 -0.24 -19.31 4.89
C HIS A 507 0.29 -20.54 4.14
N PRO A 508 0.52 -20.46 2.82
CA PRO A 508 1.24 -21.48 2.07
C PRO A 508 2.64 -21.73 2.65
N ARG A 509 3.13 -22.98 2.56
CA ARG A 509 4.46 -23.37 3.08
C ARG A 509 5.64 -22.69 2.38
N GLN A 510 5.42 -22.22 1.15
CA GLN A 510 6.35 -21.42 0.35
C GLN A 510 5.56 -20.25 -0.24
N SER A 511 6.11 -19.05 -0.26
CA SER A 511 5.43 -17.91 -0.88
C SER A 511 5.57 -17.99 -2.40
N GLU A 512 4.47 -17.77 -3.12
CA GLU A 512 4.45 -17.69 -4.59
C GLU A 512 5.52 -16.71 -5.14
N MET A 513 5.66 -15.55 -4.50
CA MET A 513 6.69 -14.54 -4.84
C MET A 513 8.12 -15.00 -4.54
N ASP A 514 8.34 -15.78 -3.48
CA ASP A 514 9.68 -16.28 -3.15
C ASP A 514 10.09 -17.36 -4.17
N CYS A 515 9.16 -18.24 -4.57
CA CYS A 515 9.39 -19.18 -5.68
C CYS A 515 9.65 -18.47 -7.01
N LEU A 516 8.93 -17.38 -7.32
CA LEU A 516 9.16 -16.57 -8.53
C LEU A 516 10.52 -15.87 -8.50
N MET A 517 11.00 -15.44 -7.33
CA MET A 517 12.37 -14.91 -7.18
C MET A 517 13.41 -16.01 -7.44
N THR A 518 13.29 -17.19 -6.83
CA THR A 518 14.19 -18.32 -7.08
C THR A 518 14.25 -18.71 -8.55
N ILE A 519 13.10 -18.86 -9.22
CA ILE A 519 13.03 -19.17 -10.65
C ILE A 519 13.69 -18.07 -11.50
N LYS A 520 13.55 -16.80 -11.11
CA LYS A 520 14.19 -15.66 -11.81
C LYS A 520 15.71 -15.65 -11.63
N GLU A 521 16.20 -15.94 -10.43
CA GLU A 521 17.63 -16.07 -10.12
C GLU A 521 18.27 -17.26 -10.86
N GLU A 522 17.59 -18.41 -10.89
CA GLU A 522 17.99 -19.58 -11.70
C GLU A 522 17.99 -19.25 -13.20
N THR A 523 16.97 -18.54 -13.69
CA THR A 523 16.89 -18.12 -15.11
C THR A 523 18.05 -17.20 -15.49
N GLN A 524 18.35 -16.19 -14.66
CA GLN A 524 19.46 -15.27 -14.92
C GLN A 524 20.81 -16.00 -14.93
N GLN A 525 21.03 -16.94 -13.99
CA GLN A 525 22.26 -17.75 -13.98
C GLN A 525 22.41 -18.60 -15.25
N LEU A 526 21.31 -19.15 -15.78
CA LEU A 526 21.31 -19.91 -17.03
C LEU A 526 21.54 -19.01 -18.26
N GLU A 527 21.04 -17.78 -18.27
CA GLU A 527 21.33 -16.77 -19.31
C GLU A 527 22.81 -16.37 -19.29
N GLU A 528 23.38 -16.10 -18.11
CA GLU A 528 24.81 -15.78 -17.94
C GLU A 528 25.72 -16.96 -18.33
N GLU A 529 25.34 -18.21 -18.04
CA GLU A 529 26.05 -19.39 -18.53
C GLU A 529 25.96 -19.53 -20.05
N LEU A 530 24.78 -19.29 -20.66
CA LEU A 530 24.57 -19.38 -22.10
C LEU A 530 25.49 -18.41 -22.86
N ASP A 531 25.53 -17.15 -22.46
CA ASP A 531 26.44 -16.12 -23.01
C ASP A 531 27.91 -16.57 -22.96
N VAL A 532 28.32 -17.19 -21.86
CA VAL A 532 29.67 -17.74 -21.68
C VAL A 532 29.93 -18.94 -22.60
N TYR A 533 28.93 -19.79 -22.87
CA TYR A 533 29.07 -20.88 -23.85
C TYR A 533 29.08 -20.40 -25.30
N GLU A 534 28.26 -19.40 -25.67
CA GLU A 534 28.28 -18.80 -27.00
C GLU A 534 29.63 -18.14 -27.29
N GLN A 535 30.20 -17.41 -26.33
CA GLN A 535 31.55 -16.84 -26.45
C GLN A 535 32.63 -17.93 -26.65
N LYS A 536 32.57 -19.04 -25.90
CA LYS A 536 33.48 -20.20 -26.09
C LYS A 536 33.33 -20.81 -27.48
N LEU A 537 32.11 -21.00 -27.96
CA LEU A 537 31.82 -21.51 -29.32
C LEU A 537 32.35 -20.56 -30.40
N ALA A 538 32.22 -19.25 -30.22
CA ALA A 538 32.75 -18.24 -31.15
C ALA A 538 34.29 -18.23 -31.19
N VAL A 539 34.97 -18.51 -30.08
CA VAL A 539 36.44 -18.69 -30.04
C VAL A 539 36.85 -19.98 -30.76
N LEU A 540 36.25 -21.12 -30.41
CA LEU A 540 36.53 -22.41 -31.03
C LEU A 540 36.24 -22.40 -32.55
N GLY A 541 35.21 -21.69 -32.99
CA GLY A 541 34.91 -21.47 -34.41
C GLY A 541 36.02 -20.71 -35.13
N LYS A 542 36.58 -19.65 -34.52
CA LYS A 542 37.72 -18.88 -35.06
C LYS A 542 38.99 -19.72 -35.10
N GLU A 543 39.24 -20.56 -34.10
CA GLU A 543 40.39 -21.48 -34.08
C GLU A 543 40.25 -22.58 -35.14
N ARG A 544 39.08 -23.21 -35.26
CA ARG A 544 38.81 -24.20 -36.31
C ARG A 544 38.96 -23.60 -37.71
N ALA A 545 38.56 -22.34 -37.91
CA ALA A 545 38.77 -21.60 -39.16
C ALA A 545 40.26 -21.35 -39.45
N LYS A 546 41.05 -20.94 -38.44
CA LYS A 546 42.53 -20.81 -38.58
C LYS A 546 43.18 -22.15 -38.93
N THR A 547 42.79 -23.23 -38.26
CA THR A 547 43.32 -24.59 -38.52
C THR A 547 42.98 -25.06 -39.92
N LEU A 548 41.74 -24.87 -40.39
CA LEU A 548 41.34 -25.15 -41.77
C LEU A 548 42.13 -24.31 -42.78
N TYR A 549 42.38 -23.03 -42.50
CA TYR A 549 43.17 -22.16 -43.37
C TYR A 549 44.64 -22.64 -43.48
N MET A 550 45.28 -22.95 -42.34
CA MET A 550 46.63 -23.52 -42.34
C MET A 550 46.69 -24.89 -43.03
N GLN A 551 45.71 -25.77 -42.80
CA GLN A 551 45.65 -27.08 -43.44
C GLN A 551 45.45 -26.97 -44.96
N LYS A 552 44.69 -25.97 -45.43
CA LYS A 552 44.53 -25.66 -46.85
C LYS A 552 45.81 -25.09 -47.47
N GLY A 553 46.54 -24.23 -46.76
CA GLY A 553 47.87 -23.77 -47.18
C GLY A 553 48.91 -24.90 -47.24
N LEU A 554 48.86 -25.85 -46.30
CA LEU A 554 49.72 -27.04 -46.31
C LEU A 554 49.40 -27.99 -47.47
N LEU A 555 48.13 -28.07 -47.87
CA LEU A 555 47.69 -28.77 -49.08
C LEU A 555 48.19 -28.09 -50.35
N ASP A 556 48.17 -26.75 -50.42
CA ASP A 556 48.69 -25.98 -51.56
C ASP A 556 50.21 -26.19 -51.75
N VAL A 557 50.99 -26.18 -50.65
CA VAL A 557 52.42 -26.49 -50.66
C VAL A 557 52.68 -27.96 -51.09
N LYS A 558 51.85 -28.91 -50.65
CA LYS A 558 51.92 -30.29 -51.16
C LYS A 558 51.56 -30.38 -52.64
N HIS A 559 50.60 -29.59 -53.11
CA HIS A 559 50.23 -29.55 -54.52
C HIS A 559 51.35 -28.96 -55.39
N GLN A 560 52.12 -27.98 -54.89
CA GLN A 560 53.34 -27.52 -55.57
C GLN A 560 54.44 -28.60 -55.67
N MET A 561 54.61 -29.45 -54.65
CA MET A 561 55.56 -30.57 -54.73
C MET A 561 55.11 -31.71 -55.65
N LEU A 562 53.80 -31.98 -55.76
CA LEU A 562 53.25 -33.12 -56.50
C LEU A 562 53.28 -33.00 -58.03
N TRP A 563 53.66 -31.85 -58.59
CA TRP A 563 53.82 -31.67 -60.04
C TRP A 563 55.24 -31.94 -60.56
N SER A 564 56.07 -32.60 -59.74
CA SER A 564 57.50 -32.84 -60.02
C SER A 564 57.90 -34.32 -60.19
N LEU A 565 57.05 -35.15 -60.80
CA LEU A 565 57.41 -36.44 -61.43
C LEU A 565 56.34 -36.88 -62.46
N PRO A 566 56.67 -37.55 -63.59
CA PRO A 566 55.71 -37.85 -64.66
C PRO A 566 54.87 -39.13 -64.48
N LEU A 567 53.80 -39.23 -65.29
CA LEU A 567 53.06 -40.46 -65.63
C LEU A 567 53.99 -41.52 -66.30
N ASP A 568 53.65 -42.80 -66.45
CA ASP A 568 52.31 -43.38 -66.69
C ASP A 568 52.20 -44.89 -66.35
N ALA A 569 51.01 -45.46 -66.63
CA ALA A 569 50.73 -46.84 -67.06
C ALA A 569 50.32 -47.93 -66.04
N SER A 570 49.01 -48.22 -66.08
CA SER A 570 48.42 -49.53 -66.45
C SER A 570 47.74 -50.46 -65.40
N LEU A 571 46.44 -50.69 -65.69
CA LEU A 571 45.69 -51.98 -65.66
C LEU A 571 45.50 -52.79 -64.34
N VAL A 572 44.31 -52.59 -63.74
CA VAL A 572 43.26 -53.62 -63.50
C VAL A 572 43.62 -54.91 -62.73
N ASN A 573 43.03 -55.09 -61.53
CA ASN A 573 42.10 -56.19 -61.20
C ASN A 573 41.52 -56.10 -59.75
N SER A 574 40.49 -56.91 -59.48
CA SER A 574 39.87 -57.23 -58.17
C SER A 574 39.53 -58.75 -58.16
N PRO A 575 38.90 -59.39 -57.13
CA PRO A 575 38.41 -58.93 -55.82
C PRO A 575 38.85 -59.85 -54.64
N GLN A 576 38.10 -59.89 -53.51
CA GLN A 576 38.08 -60.92 -52.43
C GLN A 576 39.30 -60.94 -51.45
N ASP A 577 39.20 -61.29 -50.15
CA ASP A 577 38.03 -61.55 -49.29
C ASP A 577 38.31 -61.44 -47.74
N TYR A 578 37.25 -61.50 -46.93
CA TYR A 578 37.19 -61.98 -45.51
C TYR A 578 38.05 -61.38 -44.34
N ILE A 579 37.41 -60.61 -43.43
CA ILE A 579 37.14 -60.91 -41.98
C ILE A 579 36.73 -59.62 -41.20
N GLY A 580 35.65 -59.69 -40.41
CA GLY A 580 34.93 -58.54 -39.83
C GLY A 580 35.43 -57.92 -38.51
N GLY A 581 34.72 -56.87 -38.06
CA GLY A 581 34.98 -56.21 -36.76
C GLY A 581 34.22 -54.89 -36.46
N PHE A 582 32.93 -54.98 -36.07
CA PHE A 582 32.17 -54.08 -35.17
C PHE A 582 32.19 -52.52 -35.28
N ILE A 583 30.97 -51.95 -35.45
CA ILE A 583 30.42 -50.66 -34.94
C ILE A 583 31.10 -49.33 -35.30
N GLY A 584 30.32 -48.44 -35.96
CA GLY A 584 30.56 -46.99 -36.12
C GLY A 584 29.41 -46.35 -36.91
N ALA A 585 29.02 -45.09 -36.62
CA ALA A 585 27.76 -44.51 -37.09
C ALA A 585 27.89 -43.27 -38.00
N ALA A 586 26.88 -43.08 -38.88
CA ALA A 586 26.53 -41.86 -39.63
C ALA A 586 27.55 -41.38 -40.71
N PRO A 587 27.23 -40.38 -41.57
CA PRO A 587 25.98 -39.60 -41.73
C PRO A 587 25.47 -39.49 -43.21
N ASN A 588 24.35 -38.77 -43.41
CA ASN A 588 24.19 -37.65 -44.39
C ASN A 588 22.76 -37.06 -44.30
N VAL A 589 22.56 -35.74 -44.08
CA VAL A 589 22.67 -34.57 -44.99
C VAL A 589 21.52 -34.44 -46.00
N PHE A 590 20.61 -33.46 -45.80
CA PHE A 590 20.32 -32.34 -46.72
C PHE A 590 19.30 -31.33 -46.10
N THR A 591 18.98 -30.23 -46.79
CA THR A 591 18.13 -29.11 -46.30
C THR A 591 17.38 -28.45 -47.47
N LEU A 592 16.24 -27.80 -47.20
CA LEU A 592 15.40 -26.96 -48.11
C LEU A 592 14.58 -27.80 -49.14
N GLN A 593 13.36 -27.41 -49.59
CA GLN A 593 12.58 -26.17 -49.38
C GLN A 593 11.05 -26.35 -49.64
N GLN A 594 10.21 -25.46 -49.07
CA GLN A 594 8.86 -25.00 -49.52
C GLN A 594 7.61 -25.93 -49.51
N GLY A 595 6.42 -25.29 -49.41
CA GLY A 595 5.05 -25.87 -49.49
C GLY A 595 4.23 -25.72 -48.18
N GLU A 596 3.61 -24.58 -47.87
CA GLU A 596 2.24 -24.09 -48.21
C GLU A 596 1.04 -24.64 -47.36
N ARG A 597 0.31 -23.68 -46.75
CA ARG A 597 -1.15 -23.60 -46.43
C ARG A 597 -1.82 -24.26 -45.21
N GLU A 598 -2.58 -23.38 -44.52
CA GLU A 598 -3.99 -23.49 -44.08
C GLU A 598 -4.40 -24.51 -42.98
N SER A 599 -4.37 -24.01 -41.74
CA SER A 599 -5.47 -24.02 -40.74
C SER A 599 -6.58 -25.09 -40.77
N THR A 600 -6.72 -25.79 -39.63
CA THR A 600 -8.04 -26.04 -39.01
C THR A 600 -7.93 -26.07 -37.48
N GLU A 601 -8.93 -25.54 -36.78
CA GLU A 601 -9.14 -25.80 -35.35
C GLU A 601 -9.67 -27.22 -35.12
N LEU A 602 -9.48 -27.79 -33.92
CA LEU A 602 -10.26 -28.97 -33.51
C LEU A 602 -10.48 -28.99 -31.99
N SER A 603 -11.74 -28.82 -31.60
CA SER A 603 -12.20 -28.89 -30.22
C SER A 603 -12.43 -30.36 -29.80
N LEU A 604 -12.11 -30.67 -28.55
CA LEU A 604 -12.42 -31.96 -27.93
C LEU A 604 -12.89 -31.74 -26.49
N PHE A 605 -14.20 -31.92 -26.27
CA PHE A 605 -14.75 -32.73 -25.17
C PHE A 605 -16.28 -32.80 -25.31
N GLY A 606 -16.80 -33.99 -25.60
CA GLY A 606 -18.24 -34.23 -25.67
C GLY A 606 -18.52 -35.69 -25.99
N ASP A 607 -18.89 -36.47 -24.97
CA ASP A 607 -19.26 -37.87 -25.14
C ASP A 607 -20.39 -38.27 -24.16
N LYS A 608 -21.43 -38.90 -24.75
CA LYS A 608 -22.68 -39.45 -24.18
C LYS A 608 -23.38 -40.20 -25.35
N PRO A 609 -24.35 -41.12 -25.15
CA PRO A 609 -25.17 -41.36 -23.96
C PRO A 609 -25.11 -42.84 -23.47
N LYS A 610 -25.72 -43.24 -22.35
CA LYS A 610 -27.13 -43.65 -22.17
C LYS A 610 -27.30 -44.20 -20.73
N SER A 611 -28.48 -44.36 -20.11
CA SER A 611 -29.90 -43.97 -20.35
C SER A 611 -30.62 -44.06 -18.96
N ASP A 612 -31.93 -44.12 -18.69
CA ASP A 612 -33.20 -44.37 -19.40
C ASP A 612 -34.36 -43.51 -18.77
N ALA A 613 -35.60 -44.02 -18.76
CA ALA A 613 -36.87 -43.46 -18.25
C ALA A 613 -36.94 -43.37 -16.69
N ASP A 614 -37.85 -42.61 -16.05
CA ASP A 614 -39.32 -42.56 -16.27
C ASP A 614 -40.02 -41.20 -15.98
N ASN A 615 -41.35 -41.19 -16.02
CA ASN A 615 -42.26 -40.05 -16.28
C ASN A 615 -42.79 -39.25 -15.06
N SER A 616 -43.66 -38.27 -15.37
CA SER A 616 -44.66 -37.56 -14.55
C SER A 616 -44.20 -36.35 -13.71
N ASP A 617 -45.03 -35.32 -13.46
CA ASP A 617 -46.07 -34.64 -14.27
C ASP A 617 -46.52 -33.35 -13.56
N GLN A 618 -46.81 -32.27 -14.31
CA GLN A 618 -47.73 -31.17 -13.93
C GLN A 618 -47.37 -30.34 -12.64
N GLU A 619 -47.93 -29.16 -12.36
CA GLU A 619 -48.78 -28.24 -13.13
C GLU A 619 -48.40 -26.75 -12.89
N SER A 620 -49.12 -25.83 -13.53
CA SER A 620 -48.93 -24.37 -13.46
C SER A 620 -49.49 -23.69 -12.19
N GLY A 621 -49.02 -22.47 -11.89
CA GLY A 621 -49.68 -21.61 -10.89
C GLY A 621 -49.13 -20.18 -10.81
N VAL A 622 -49.62 -19.27 -11.67
CA VAL A 622 -49.37 -17.81 -11.56
C VAL A 622 -50.68 -17.12 -11.16
N ALA A 623 -50.63 -16.25 -10.15
CA ALA A 623 -51.72 -15.32 -9.84
C ALA A 623 -51.21 -14.07 -9.10
N ASP A 624 -51.45 -12.89 -9.67
CA ASP A 624 -51.58 -11.64 -8.91
C ASP A 624 -52.92 -11.62 -8.16
N PHE A 625 -53.00 -10.88 -7.04
CA PHE A 625 -53.90 -9.70 -6.92
C PHE A 625 -53.85 -9.07 -5.50
N SER A 626 -54.27 -7.82 -5.41
CA SER A 626 -54.18 -6.95 -4.21
C SER A 626 -55.54 -6.66 -3.56
N SER A 627 -55.62 -6.60 -2.22
CA SER A 627 -56.61 -5.74 -1.52
C SER A 627 -56.38 -5.54 0.00
N HIS A 628 -56.27 -4.27 0.40
CA HIS A 628 -56.86 -3.61 1.59
C HIS A 628 -56.79 -4.19 3.04
N SER A 629 -56.14 -3.40 3.90
CA SER A 629 -56.73 -2.71 5.08
C SER A 629 -57.21 -3.48 6.33
N SER A 630 -56.40 -3.45 7.37
CA SER A 630 -56.74 -2.77 8.66
C SER A 630 -55.43 -2.34 9.36
N GLY A 631 -55.50 -1.59 10.47
CA GLY A 631 -54.30 -1.11 11.17
C GLY A 631 -54.57 -0.81 12.64
N GLU A 632 -53.51 -0.51 13.39
CA GLU A 632 -53.57 -0.03 14.78
C GLU A 632 -52.32 0.81 15.10
N GLU A 633 -52.39 1.67 16.13
CA GLU A 633 -51.37 2.68 16.44
C GLU A 633 -50.30 2.16 17.41
N SER A 634 -49.04 2.58 17.24
CA SER A 634 -48.00 2.52 18.29
C SER A 634 -46.89 3.54 18.04
N LEU A 635 -46.56 4.34 19.05
CA LEU A 635 -45.46 5.31 19.03
C LEU A 635 -44.11 4.63 19.33
N PRO A 636 -43.00 5.00 18.65
CA PRO A 636 -41.66 4.93 19.22
C PRO A 636 -41.36 6.20 20.03
N SER A 637 -40.74 6.04 21.19
CA SER A 637 -40.38 7.13 22.11
C SER A 637 -39.19 7.97 21.64
N GLU A 638 -39.18 9.25 22.01
CA GLU A 638 -37.97 10.09 21.93
C GLU A 638 -36.91 9.61 22.92
N ASP A 639 -35.65 9.51 22.48
CA ASP A 639 -34.50 9.47 23.40
C ASP A 639 -33.30 10.17 22.73
N SER A 640 -33.27 11.51 22.84
CA SER A 640 -32.24 12.35 22.21
C SER A 640 -31.04 12.53 23.13
N VAL A 641 -30.03 11.66 22.97
CA VAL A 641 -28.73 11.84 23.62
C VAL A 641 -28.03 13.08 23.04
N LYS A 642 -27.78 14.08 23.90
CA LYS A 642 -27.06 15.31 23.52
C LYS A 642 -25.55 15.09 23.51
N ASP A 643 -24.89 15.52 22.44
CA ASP A 643 -23.44 15.76 22.45
C ASP A 643 -23.11 17.02 23.29
N PRO A 644 -22.15 16.95 24.23
CA PRO A 644 -21.62 18.11 24.94
C PRO A 644 -20.22 18.49 24.40
N ASP A 645 -20.16 19.50 23.53
CA ASP A 645 -18.91 20.15 23.09
C ASP A 645 -19.17 21.63 22.80
N SER A 646 -19.09 22.49 23.83
CA SER A 646 -19.33 23.93 23.72
C SER A 646 -18.58 24.76 24.77
N ASP A 647 -17.25 24.62 24.83
CA ASP A 647 -16.41 25.47 25.67
C ASP A 647 -16.19 26.85 25.01
N GLU A 648 -16.96 27.84 25.45
CA GLU A 648 -16.72 29.26 25.14
C GLU A 648 -15.56 29.82 25.98
N THR A 649 -14.50 30.30 25.33
CA THR A 649 -13.43 31.08 25.98
C THR A 649 -13.44 32.54 25.52
N GLY A 650 -14.34 33.33 26.12
CA GLY A 650 -14.39 34.77 25.92
C GLY A 650 -13.21 35.50 26.60
N PRO A 651 -12.62 36.54 25.98
CA PRO A 651 -11.46 37.23 26.55
C PRO A 651 -11.85 38.32 27.55
N ASN A 652 -11.37 38.22 28.79
CA ASN A 652 -11.42 39.34 29.73
C ASN A 652 -10.46 40.46 29.29
N ARG A 653 -10.96 41.70 29.31
CA ARG A 653 -10.15 42.93 29.28
C ARG A 653 -10.19 43.62 30.64
N ALA A 654 -9.06 44.23 30.99
CA ALA A 654 -9.03 45.52 31.66
C ALA A 654 -8.75 46.61 30.59
#